data_AF-A0A832MNH5-F1
#
_entry.id   AF-A0A832MNH5-F1
#
_cell.length_a   1.000
_cell.length_b   1.000
_cell.length_c   1.000
_cell.angle_alpha   90.00
_cell.angle_beta   90.00
_cell.angle_gamma   90.00
#
_symmetry.space_group_name_H-M   'P 1'
#
loop_
_entity.id
_entity.type
_entity.pdbx_description
1 polymer ?
#
loop_
_entity_poly.entity_id
_entity_poly.type
_entity_poly.pdbx_seq_one_letter_code
_entity_poly.pdbx_strand_id
1 'polypeptide(L)'
;MLRKTVVFVVLILTLTCWALQLPDALNLYLELVREYETGSIQNPFLIKTVESLEHFALYRYYRFLIAGSVDKREATPDLGYYLSLIYSSYDFETEEEQLAAALFLSYLSSKLAKTRLTADYVMKDASFIDFFTRYRDVISREARSFFAWIIAYQVGLTDEKPPLDLVQRYRIEITDYSFTPPTDLKHLVDLTTFYSDPTIQSILTQALERVVENAKKDPARIAAHINREAAFVARDIVKPITNFQTYVAQTVQKITPGEKNYWWLRLIVYTCALFAAIRFVKLRSLLLGSVLGFEAIYLFFFFDPTSMYESLTYGLVLIFGFAFAALRLPKKRPIWLNVVCIILIVLAAIFPLVPRCEELSMDKREEFLGSRYYDLLKRELYVDELSLVSQYVRRLSSTMYTSMEDTKAIVNDLVETLANLNSRGVVTEILLSSNYGAFFNDLSSFFRYGGSKGRMEMFQPLSNTLRFYLLDERSRMKSFERDLDSLLKYSKRLVEYSAPRLRQEFKQHIEGLFSTKYPILSDLQSTFEKRIFQNSQRTASPHIRIFNNRSSLSIILITILVFLTNFFLNPKISVGPSIVLLIVSVMGWLNVRNLMLIVEQTSPLLQLQTSSSINPLVFLVAMFVASVNLLKLFRKGESR
;
A
#
# COMPACT_ATOMS: atom_id res chain seq x y z
N MET A 1 -63.55 -2.62 8.15
CA MET A 1 -62.40 -1.87 8.69
C MET A 1 -61.14 -2.72 8.80
N LEU A 2 -61.16 -3.92 9.40
CA LEU A 2 -59.99 -4.80 9.56
C LEU A 2 -59.15 -5.03 8.28
N ARG A 3 -59.79 -5.18 7.11
CA ARG A 3 -59.09 -5.43 5.83
C ARG A 3 -58.26 -4.22 5.35
N LYS A 4 -58.69 -2.98 5.66
CA LYS A 4 -57.93 -1.76 5.31
C LYS A 4 -56.80 -1.52 6.31
N THR A 5 -56.98 -1.83 7.59
CA THR A 5 -55.91 -1.74 8.61
C THR A 5 -54.83 -2.79 8.42
N VAL A 6 -55.17 -4.02 8.04
CA VAL A 6 -54.16 -5.06 7.75
C VAL A 6 -53.38 -4.74 6.48
N VAL A 7 -54.03 -4.22 5.42
CA VAL A 7 -53.31 -3.76 4.21
C VAL A 7 -52.41 -2.56 4.54
N PHE A 8 -52.84 -1.63 5.40
CA PHE A 8 -52.03 -0.48 5.82
C PHE A 8 -50.84 -0.88 6.71
N VAL A 9 -51.02 -1.84 7.62
CA VAL A 9 -49.93 -2.39 8.45
C VAL A 9 -48.96 -3.23 7.62
N VAL A 10 -49.45 -4.00 6.65
CA VAL A 10 -48.59 -4.76 5.71
C VAL A 10 -47.85 -3.81 4.76
N LEU A 11 -48.48 -2.73 4.27
CA LEU A 11 -47.81 -1.70 3.47
C LEU A 11 -46.73 -0.94 4.27
N ILE A 12 -47.02 -0.61 5.54
CA ILE A 12 -46.06 0.03 6.44
C ILE A 12 -44.91 -0.94 6.78
N LEU A 13 -45.20 -2.22 7.02
CA LEU A 13 -44.14 -3.23 7.25
C LEU A 13 -43.27 -3.45 6.01
N THR A 14 -43.85 -3.43 4.80
CA THR A 14 -43.06 -3.50 3.55
C THR A 14 -42.26 -2.21 3.30
N LEU A 15 -42.73 -1.05 3.78
CA LEU A 15 -42.02 0.24 3.71
C LEU A 15 -40.88 0.34 4.74
N THR A 16 -40.91 -0.43 5.84
CA THR A 16 -39.81 -0.48 6.82
C THR A 16 -38.69 -1.46 6.46
N CYS A 17 -38.89 -2.33 5.47
CA CYS A 17 -37.91 -3.37 5.12
C CYS A 17 -36.76 -2.89 4.20
N TRP A 18 -36.70 -1.60 3.79
CA TRP A 18 -35.83 -1.20 2.67
C TRP A 18 -35.15 0.19 2.80
N ALA A 19 -35.07 0.77 4.00
CA ALA A 19 -34.23 1.94 4.29
C ALA A 19 -33.03 1.53 5.16
N LEU A 20 -31.87 2.22 5.05
CA LEU A 20 -30.65 1.86 5.76
C LEU A 20 -30.89 1.86 7.29
N GLN A 21 -30.95 0.67 7.88
CA GLN A 21 -31.16 0.52 9.32
C GLN A 21 -29.83 0.66 10.05
N LEU A 22 -29.42 1.90 10.30
CA LEU A 22 -28.17 2.20 10.98
C LEU A 22 -27.98 1.41 12.30
N PRO A 23 -28.99 1.24 13.18
CA PRO A 23 -28.83 0.44 14.40
C PRO A 23 -28.41 -1.01 14.12
N ASP A 24 -28.98 -1.63 13.09
CA ASP A 24 -28.70 -3.02 12.72
C ASP A 24 -27.30 -3.15 12.13
N ALA A 25 -26.91 -2.22 11.25
CA ALA A 25 -25.55 -2.15 10.72
C ALA A 25 -24.50 -1.97 11.83
N LEU A 26 -24.79 -1.13 12.85
CA LEU A 26 -23.88 -0.92 13.98
C LEU A 26 -23.81 -2.14 14.91
N ASN A 27 -24.93 -2.85 15.12
CA ASN A 27 -24.96 -4.09 15.88
C ASN A 27 -24.15 -5.19 15.19
N LEU A 28 -24.33 -5.36 13.88
CA LEU A 28 -23.57 -6.31 13.07
C LEU A 28 -22.08 -5.96 13.05
N TYR A 29 -21.73 -4.67 12.95
CA TYR A 29 -20.35 -4.20 13.11
C TYR A 29 -19.74 -4.61 14.46
N LEU A 30 -20.46 -4.41 15.58
CA LEU A 30 -19.98 -4.79 16.91
C LEU A 30 -19.84 -6.30 17.07
N GLU A 31 -20.72 -7.07 16.44
CA GLU A 31 -20.62 -8.53 16.37
C GLU A 31 -19.36 -8.97 15.62
N LEU A 32 -19.09 -8.42 14.43
CA LEU A 32 -17.87 -8.67 13.67
C LEU A 32 -16.61 -8.33 14.46
N VAL A 33 -16.61 -7.19 15.17
CA VAL A 33 -15.50 -6.80 16.07
C VAL A 33 -15.30 -7.82 17.18
N ARG A 34 -16.38 -8.26 17.82
CA ARG A 34 -16.33 -9.23 18.91
C ARG A 34 -15.87 -10.61 18.44
N GLU A 35 -16.40 -11.11 17.33
CA GLU A 35 -15.97 -12.38 16.74
C GLU A 35 -14.48 -12.36 16.40
N TYR A 36 -14.00 -11.27 15.81
CA TYR A 36 -12.60 -11.09 15.47
C TYR A 36 -11.70 -11.07 16.72
N GLU A 37 -12.08 -10.33 17.77
CA GLU A 37 -11.28 -10.24 19.00
C GLU A 37 -11.29 -11.54 19.82
N THR A 38 -12.39 -12.29 19.80
CA THR A 38 -12.52 -13.55 20.56
C THR A 38 -12.01 -14.77 19.79
N GLY A 39 -11.88 -14.67 18.46
CA GLY A 39 -11.44 -15.76 17.58
C GLY A 39 -12.53 -16.78 17.25
N SER A 40 -13.76 -16.61 17.73
CA SER A 40 -14.91 -17.47 17.40
C SER A 40 -15.60 -16.98 16.13
N ILE A 41 -14.90 -17.10 15.00
CA ILE A 41 -15.34 -16.58 13.71
C ILE A 41 -16.48 -17.47 13.17
N GLN A 42 -17.65 -16.88 12.94
CA GLN A 42 -18.81 -17.54 12.34
C GLN A 42 -19.29 -16.80 11.09
N ASN A 43 -19.17 -15.47 11.07
CA ASN A 43 -19.65 -14.68 9.96
C ASN A 43 -18.87 -14.97 8.65
N PRO A 44 -19.54 -15.27 7.52
CA PRO A 44 -18.87 -15.61 6.26
C PRO A 44 -17.93 -14.53 5.72
N PHE A 45 -18.29 -13.25 5.88
CA PHE A 45 -17.43 -12.13 5.50
C PHE A 45 -16.13 -12.11 6.31
N LEU A 46 -16.22 -12.42 7.61
CA LEU A 46 -15.05 -12.44 8.50
C LEU A 46 -14.12 -13.62 8.20
N ILE A 47 -14.66 -14.80 7.86
CA ILE A 47 -13.87 -15.96 7.39
C ILE A 47 -13.04 -15.57 6.17
N LYS A 48 -13.70 -15.00 5.15
CA LYS A 48 -13.03 -14.55 3.92
C LYS A 48 -12.01 -13.44 4.20
N THR A 49 -12.29 -12.56 5.16
CA THR A 49 -11.37 -11.50 5.56
C THR A 49 -10.08 -12.07 6.15
N VAL A 50 -10.17 -13.05 7.06
CA VAL A 50 -8.99 -13.69 7.67
C VAL A 50 -8.16 -14.45 6.64
N GLU A 51 -8.79 -15.19 5.73
CA GLU A 51 -8.12 -15.85 4.60
C GLU A 51 -7.40 -14.82 3.69
N SER A 52 -8.10 -13.73 3.37
CA SER A 52 -7.55 -12.65 2.54
C SER A 52 -6.38 -11.92 3.21
N LEU A 53 -6.34 -11.84 4.54
CA LEU A 53 -5.21 -11.26 5.26
C LEU A 53 -3.92 -12.09 5.10
N GLU A 54 -4.03 -13.41 4.99
CA GLU A 54 -2.87 -14.27 4.65
C GLU A 54 -2.37 -13.93 3.24
N HIS A 55 -3.28 -13.83 2.26
CA HIS A 55 -2.92 -13.46 0.89
C HIS A 55 -2.32 -12.05 0.80
N PHE A 56 -2.80 -11.11 1.60
CA PHE A 56 -2.22 -9.77 1.70
C PHE A 56 -0.78 -9.82 2.23
N ALA A 57 -0.52 -10.60 3.28
CA ALA A 57 0.85 -10.80 3.78
C ALA A 57 1.76 -11.47 2.74
N LEU A 58 1.27 -12.49 2.02
CA LEU A 58 2.00 -13.14 0.94
C LEU A 58 2.30 -12.16 -0.21
N TYR A 59 1.33 -11.33 -0.61
CA TYR A 59 1.54 -10.31 -1.63
C TYR A 59 2.64 -9.32 -1.22
N ARG A 60 2.58 -8.77 0.01
CA ARG A 60 3.61 -7.88 0.54
C ARG A 60 4.97 -8.55 0.57
N TYR A 61 4.99 -9.83 0.94
CA TYR A 61 6.21 -10.63 1.01
C TYR A 61 6.82 -10.81 -0.38
N TYR A 62 6.05 -11.27 -1.36
CA TYR A 62 6.54 -11.46 -2.73
C TYR A 62 6.95 -10.16 -3.39
N ARG A 63 6.20 -9.08 -3.16
CA ARG A 63 6.58 -7.74 -3.60
C ARG A 63 7.93 -7.33 -3.04
N PHE A 64 8.13 -7.44 -1.72
CA PHE A 64 9.41 -7.12 -1.10
C PHE A 64 10.55 -8.05 -1.58
N LEU A 65 10.25 -9.33 -1.77
CA LEU A 65 11.20 -10.32 -2.26
C LEU A 65 11.65 -10.05 -3.70
N ILE A 66 10.80 -9.50 -4.55
CA ILE A 66 11.11 -9.20 -5.95
C ILE A 66 11.62 -7.77 -6.13
N ALA A 67 10.84 -6.79 -5.68
CA ALA A 67 11.09 -5.36 -5.91
C ALA A 67 11.87 -4.66 -4.78
N GLY A 68 11.99 -5.28 -3.60
CA GLY A 68 12.61 -4.65 -2.43
C GLY A 68 11.70 -3.64 -1.73
N SER A 69 12.29 -2.83 -0.85
CA SER A 69 11.58 -1.71 -0.21
C SER A 69 11.31 -0.62 -1.24
N VAL A 70 10.05 -0.33 -1.50
CA VAL A 70 9.66 0.76 -2.40
C VAL A 70 9.74 2.08 -1.63
N ASP A 71 10.38 3.09 -2.23
CA ASP A 71 10.31 4.46 -1.73
C ASP A 71 8.85 4.89 -1.62
N LYS A 72 8.44 5.47 -0.48
CA LYS A 72 7.09 6.03 -0.23
C LYS A 72 6.78 7.26 -1.11
N ARG A 73 7.11 7.23 -2.40
CA ARG A 73 6.77 8.29 -3.36
C ARG A 73 5.45 7.92 -4.03
N GLU A 74 4.39 8.60 -3.58
CA GLU A 74 3.07 8.88 -4.20
C GLU A 74 2.22 7.75 -4.82
N ALA A 75 2.76 6.56 -5.10
CA ALA A 75 2.07 5.51 -5.85
C ALA A 75 1.82 4.21 -5.07
N THR A 76 2.24 4.12 -3.81
CA THR A 76 1.85 3.00 -2.93
C THR A 76 0.46 3.25 -2.39
N PRO A 77 -0.52 2.38 -2.68
CA PRO A 77 -1.83 2.45 -2.04
C PRO A 77 -1.71 2.41 -0.52
N ASP A 78 -2.65 3.05 0.19
CA ASP A 78 -2.73 2.96 1.65
C ASP A 78 -3.31 1.61 2.09
N LEU A 79 -3.16 1.24 3.36
CA LEU A 79 -3.69 0.02 3.95
C LEU A 79 -5.19 -0.17 3.66
N GLY A 80 -5.98 0.91 3.78
CA GLY A 80 -7.40 0.90 3.47
C GLY A 80 -7.71 0.46 2.03
N TYR A 81 -6.85 0.81 1.06
CA TYR A 81 -7.01 0.34 -0.32
C TYR A 81 -6.82 -1.17 -0.44
N TYR A 82 -5.79 -1.74 0.20
CA TYR A 82 -5.58 -3.19 0.16
C TYR A 82 -6.71 -3.97 0.82
N LEU A 83 -7.27 -3.43 1.91
CA LEU A 83 -8.42 -4.04 2.58
C LEU A 83 -9.71 -3.89 1.77
N SER A 84 -9.88 -2.82 0.99
CA SER A 84 -11.03 -2.65 0.09
C SER A 84 -11.11 -3.71 -1.02
N LEU A 85 -10.01 -4.41 -1.32
CA LEU A 85 -10.03 -5.57 -2.21
C LEU A 85 -10.83 -6.74 -1.62
N ILE A 86 -10.87 -6.85 -0.28
CA ILE A 86 -11.70 -7.83 0.42
C ILE A 86 -13.17 -7.42 0.25
N TYR A 87 -13.48 -6.15 0.54
CA TYR A 87 -14.81 -5.56 0.39
C TYR A 87 -15.39 -5.77 -1.01
N SER A 88 -14.65 -5.40 -2.05
CA SER A 88 -15.09 -5.54 -3.45
C SER A 88 -15.17 -6.98 -3.96
N SER A 89 -14.62 -7.95 -3.22
CA SER A 89 -14.67 -9.37 -3.59
C SER A 89 -15.85 -10.10 -2.98
N TYR A 90 -16.55 -9.52 -2.00
CA TYR A 90 -17.65 -10.15 -1.29
C TYR A 90 -18.97 -9.60 -1.81
N ASP A 91 -19.90 -10.49 -2.13
CA ASP A 91 -21.24 -10.13 -2.55
C ASP A 91 -22.12 -10.04 -1.30
N PHE A 92 -22.59 -8.84 -0.98
CA PHE A 92 -23.41 -8.57 0.19
C PHE A 92 -24.90 -8.61 -0.17
N GLU A 93 -25.72 -9.16 0.71
CA GLU A 93 -27.17 -9.28 0.48
C GLU A 93 -27.90 -7.98 0.85
N THR A 94 -27.42 -7.27 1.87
CA THR A 94 -28.06 -6.06 2.43
C THR A 94 -27.12 -4.87 2.51
N GLU A 95 -27.67 -3.65 2.55
CA GLU A 95 -26.87 -2.42 2.72
C GLU A 95 -26.30 -2.32 4.14
N GLU A 96 -26.98 -2.90 5.13
CA GLU A 96 -26.53 -2.99 6.52
C GLU A 96 -25.25 -3.83 6.64
N GLU A 97 -25.21 -4.99 5.98
CA GLU A 97 -24.00 -5.82 5.90
C GLU A 97 -22.86 -5.09 5.20
N GLN A 98 -23.16 -4.37 4.11
CA GLN A 98 -22.17 -3.58 3.39
C GLN A 98 -21.56 -2.48 4.27
N LEU A 99 -22.39 -1.73 4.99
CA LEU A 99 -21.93 -0.69 5.88
C LEU A 99 -21.13 -1.28 7.05
N ALA A 100 -21.64 -2.34 7.68
CA ALA A 100 -20.98 -3.01 8.80
C ALA A 100 -19.60 -3.56 8.40
N ALA A 101 -19.49 -4.18 7.22
CA ALA A 101 -18.23 -4.66 6.67
C ALA A 101 -17.23 -3.52 6.40
N ALA A 102 -17.68 -2.41 5.82
CA ALA A 102 -16.82 -1.24 5.60
C ALA A 102 -16.30 -0.62 6.91
N LEU A 103 -17.16 -0.54 7.93
CA LEU A 103 -16.78 -0.09 9.27
C LEU A 103 -15.83 -1.07 9.96
N PHE A 104 -16.04 -2.37 9.79
CA PHE A 104 -15.14 -3.40 10.28
C PHE A 104 -13.76 -3.32 9.63
N LEU A 105 -13.67 -3.10 8.33
CA LEU A 105 -12.39 -2.92 7.63
C LEU A 105 -11.66 -1.65 8.08
N SER A 106 -12.39 -0.57 8.36
CA SER A 106 -11.81 0.65 8.96
C SER A 106 -11.20 0.35 10.34
N TYR A 107 -11.91 -0.42 11.16
CA TYR A 107 -11.43 -0.89 12.45
C TYR A 107 -10.19 -1.80 12.30
N LEU A 108 -10.24 -2.79 11.41
CA LEU A 108 -9.13 -3.70 11.12
C LEU A 108 -7.88 -2.95 10.63
N SER A 109 -8.07 -1.97 9.75
CA SER A 109 -7.03 -1.06 9.26
C SER A 109 -6.35 -0.34 10.44
N SER A 110 -7.13 0.22 11.37
CA SER A 110 -6.58 0.90 12.56
C SER A 110 -5.80 -0.05 13.49
N LYS A 111 -6.28 -1.29 13.65
CA LYS A 111 -5.61 -2.33 14.45
C LYS A 111 -4.27 -2.76 13.83
N LEU A 112 -4.24 -2.96 12.52
CA LEU A 112 -3.02 -3.28 11.78
C LEU A 112 -2.04 -2.11 11.78
N ALA A 113 -2.54 -0.88 11.66
CA ALA A 113 -1.74 0.35 11.77
C ALA A 113 -1.28 0.67 13.21
N LYS A 114 -1.83 -0.01 14.22
CA LYS A 114 -1.58 0.22 15.65
C LYS A 114 -1.96 1.66 16.08
N THR A 115 -3.02 2.20 15.49
CA THR A 115 -3.55 3.53 15.78
C THR A 115 -4.95 3.43 16.38
N ARG A 116 -5.39 4.50 17.06
CA ARG A 116 -6.77 4.58 17.53
C ARG A 116 -7.69 4.83 16.34
N LEU A 117 -8.84 4.17 16.32
CA LEU A 117 -9.91 4.46 15.37
C LEU A 117 -10.49 5.83 15.68
N THR A 118 -10.27 6.80 14.79
CA THR A 118 -10.88 8.14 14.85
C THR A 118 -11.90 8.29 13.74
N ALA A 119 -12.84 9.22 13.88
CA ALA A 119 -13.80 9.51 12.81
C ALA A 119 -13.10 9.88 11.49
N ASP A 120 -12.01 10.66 11.55
CA ASP A 120 -11.18 10.98 10.37
C ASP A 120 -10.56 9.73 9.73
N TYR A 121 -10.15 8.75 10.53
CA TYR A 121 -9.61 7.49 10.05
C TYR A 121 -10.67 6.67 9.30
N VAL A 122 -11.89 6.59 9.84
CA VAL A 122 -13.04 5.93 9.18
C VAL A 122 -13.40 6.66 7.88
N MET A 123 -13.45 8.00 7.91
CA MET A 123 -13.80 8.81 6.73
C MET A 123 -12.80 8.71 5.58
N LYS A 124 -11.54 8.32 5.86
CA LYS A 124 -10.49 8.09 4.86
C LYS A 124 -10.40 6.66 4.36
N ASP A 125 -11.13 5.72 4.98
CA ASP A 125 -11.10 4.32 4.56
C ASP A 125 -11.76 4.14 3.19
N ALA A 126 -11.10 3.39 2.31
CA ALA A 126 -11.54 3.21 0.93
C ALA A 126 -12.88 2.46 0.83
N SER A 127 -13.12 1.48 1.72
CA SER A 127 -14.36 0.69 1.72
C SER A 127 -15.54 1.54 2.19
N PHE A 128 -15.31 2.39 3.20
CA PHE A 128 -16.30 3.33 3.70
C PHE A 128 -16.65 4.41 2.67
N ILE A 129 -15.65 4.93 1.95
CA ILE A 129 -15.87 5.87 0.85
C ILE A 129 -16.64 5.20 -0.30
N ASP A 130 -16.32 3.96 -0.67
CA ASP A 130 -17.03 3.23 -1.74
C ASP A 130 -18.52 3.04 -1.39
N PHE A 131 -18.81 2.57 -0.17
CA PHE A 131 -20.20 2.44 0.31
C PHE A 131 -20.96 3.78 0.22
N PHE A 132 -20.41 4.86 0.80
CA PHE A 132 -21.10 6.16 0.80
C PHE A 132 -21.19 6.80 -0.59
N THR A 133 -20.28 6.47 -1.50
CA THR A 133 -20.36 6.90 -2.90
C THR A 133 -21.54 6.23 -3.60
N ARG A 134 -21.68 4.91 -3.46
CA ARG A 134 -22.81 4.16 -4.02
C ARG A 134 -24.15 4.58 -3.40
N TYR A 135 -24.18 4.66 -2.08
CA TYR A 135 -25.34 5.14 -1.33
C TYR A 135 -25.77 6.54 -1.80
N ARG A 136 -24.82 7.47 -1.91
CA ARG A 136 -25.10 8.83 -2.41
C ARG A 136 -25.68 8.82 -3.81
N ASP A 137 -25.16 8.00 -4.72
CA ASP A 137 -25.63 7.94 -6.10
C ASP A 137 -27.07 7.38 -6.19
N VAL A 138 -27.40 6.38 -5.37
CA VAL A 138 -28.75 5.83 -5.24
C VAL A 138 -29.72 6.86 -4.65
N ILE A 139 -29.38 7.44 -3.49
CA ILE A 139 -30.20 8.45 -2.82
C ILE A 139 -30.41 9.67 -3.71
N SER A 140 -29.37 10.15 -4.39
CA SER A 140 -29.48 11.32 -5.29
C SER A 140 -30.41 11.05 -6.47
N ARG A 141 -30.52 9.80 -6.94
CA ARG A 141 -31.47 9.39 -7.99
C ARG A 141 -32.89 9.33 -7.44
N GLU A 142 -33.10 8.71 -6.28
CA GLU A 142 -34.41 8.61 -5.63
C GLU A 142 -34.94 9.99 -5.20
N ALA A 143 -34.05 10.87 -4.72
CA ALA A 143 -34.33 12.25 -4.38
C ALA A 143 -34.96 13.05 -5.51
N ARG A 144 -34.54 12.83 -6.77
CA ARG A 144 -35.13 13.52 -7.93
C ARG A 144 -36.62 13.20 -8.06
N SER A 145 -36.97 11.93 -7.97
CA SER A 145 -38.35 11.46 -8.04
C SER A 145 -39.15 11.92 -6.82
N PHE A 146 -38.55 11.88 -5.64
CA PHE A 146 -39.16 12.35 -4.39
C PHE A 146 -39.48 13.85 -4.42
N PHE A 147 -38.54 14.70 -4.83
CA PHE A 147 -38.79 16.14 -4.96
C PHE A 147 -39.74 16.47 -6.11
N ALA A 148 -39.71 15.73 -7.22
CA ALA A 148 -40.70 15.89 -8.28
C ALA A 148 -42.12 15.60 -7.76
N TRP A 149 -42.28 14.57 -6.91
CA TRP A 149 -43.56 14.27 -6.25
C TRP A 149 -44.00 15.40 -5.31
N ILE A 150 -43.09 15.91 -4.48
CA ILE A 150 -43.39 17.03 -3.58
C ILE A 150 -43.80 18.28 -4.36
N ILE A 151 -43.06 18.64 -5.41
CA ILE A 151 -43.35 19.80 -6.26
C ILE A 151 -44.69 19.61 -6.97
N ALA A 152 -44.94 18.45 -7.59
CA ALA A 152 -46.19 18.17 -8.29
C ALA A 152 -47.39 18.28 -7.34
N TYR A 153 -47.27 17.75 -6.12
CA TYR A 153 -48.33 17.85 -5.11
C TYR A 153 -48.53 19.30 -4.65
N GLN A 154 -47.46 20.01 -4.28
CA GLN A 154 -47.55 21.38 -3.75
C GLN A 154 -48.05 22.40 -4.77
N VAL A 155 -47.92 22.11 -6.06
CA VAL A 155 -48.40 22.94 -7.18
C VAL A 155 -49.82 22.54 -7.63
N GLY A 156 -50.41 21.51 -7.02
CA GLY A 156 -51.78 21.07 -7.27
C GLY A 156 -51.96 20.26 -8.55
N LEU A 157 -50.89 19.63 -9.04
CA LEU A 157 -50.88 18.80 -10.26
C LEU A 157 -51.06 17.30 -9.97
N THR A 158 -51.06 16.90 -8.70
CA THR A 158 -51.44 15.56 -8.25
C THR A 158 -52.14 15.66 -6.89
N ASP A 159 -53.15 14.82 -6.69
CA ASP A 159 -53.90 14.71 -5.42
C ASP A 159 -53.25 13.71 -4.46
N GLU A 160 -52.30 12.90 -4.92
CA GLU A 160 -51.60 11.92 -4.10
C GLU A 160 -50.54 12.62 -3.22
N LYS A 161 -50.83 12.69 -1.91
CA LYS A 161 -49.97 13.36 -0.92
C LYS A 161 -48.66 12.57 -0.71
N PRO A 162 -47.48 13.23 -0.81
CA PRO A 162 -46.21 12.61 -0.41
C PRO A 162 -46.21 12.27 1.08
N PRO A 163 -45.33 11.35 1.55
CA PRO A 163 -45.24 10.90 2.94
C PRO A 163 -44.58 11.94 3.85
N LEU A 164 -45.05 13.18 3.76
CA LEU A 164 -44.64 14.35 4.51
C LEU A 164 -45.89 15.17 4.82
N ASP A 165 -45.91 15.88 5.95
CA ASP A 165 -47.04 16.75 6.26
C ASP A 165 -46.97 18.07 5.49
N LEU A 166 -47.38 18.02 4.23
CA LEU A 166 -47.36 19.14 3.30
C LEU A 166 -48.77 19.58 2.89
N VAL A 167 -48.92 20.88 2.66
CA VAL A 167 -50.13 21.51 2.13
C VAL A 167 -49.88 21.97 0.71
N GLN A 168 -50.89 21.87 -0.16
CA GLN A 168 -50.84 22.45 -1.51
C GLN A 168 -50.75 23.98 -1.40
N ARG A 169 -49.70 24.57 -1.98
CA ARG A 169 -49.42 26.02 -1.89
C ARG A 169 -49.94 26.77 -3.11
N TYR A 170 -49.93 26.13 -4.26
CA TYR A 170 -50.36 26.69 -5.53
C TYR A 170 -51.34 25.74 -6.21
N ARG A 171 -52.16 26.28 -7.12
CA ARG A 171 -53.04 25.49 -7.98
C ARG A 171 -52.84 25.94 -9.42
N ILE A 172 -52.19 25.10 -10.21
CA ILE A 172 -52.01 25.34 -11.65
C ILE A 172 -53.01 24.47 -12.41
N GLU A 173 -53.85 25.10 -13.23
CA GLU A 173 -54.82 24.40 -14.07
C GLU A 173 -54.16 23.99 -15.39
N ILE A 174 -53.69 22.75 -15.47
CA ILE A 174 -53.18 22.12 -16.70
C ILE A 174 -53.94 20.81 -16.90
N THR A 175 -54.62 20.67 -18.04
CA THR A 175 -55.49 19.51 -18.33
C THR A 175 -54.74 18.26 -18.78
N ASP A 176 -53.52 18.41 -19.30
CA ASP A 176 -52.81 17.34 -20.04
C ASP A 176 -51.62 16.75 -19.27
N TYR A 177 -51.47 17.08 -17.98
CA TYR A 177 -50.35 16.61 -17.15
C TYR A 177 -50.79 15.47 -16.23
N SER A 178 -50.16 14.30 -16.36
CA SER A 178 -50.32 13.18 -15.43
C SER A 178 -48.99 12.91 -14.71
N PHE A 179 -48.98 13.04 -13.39
CA PHE A 179 -47.86 12.60 -12.56
C PHE A 179 -48.17 11.23 -11.96
N THR A 180 -47.26 10.27 -12.14
CA THR A 180 -47.32 8.96 -11.49
C THR A 180 -46.38 8.96 -10.29
N PRO A 181 -46.90 8.86 -9.05
CA PRO A 181 -46.06 8.82 -7.87
C PRO A 181 -45.13 7.61 -7.88
N PRO A 182 -43.89 7.77 -7.40
CA PRO A 182 -42.94 6.67 -7.35
C PRO A 182 -43.41 5.63 -6.32
N THR A 183 -43.62 4.40 -6.76
CA THR A 183 -44.12 3.30 -5.92
C THR A 183 -43.02 2.52 -5.19
N ASP A 184 -41.75 2.71 -5.57
CA ASP A 184 -40.59 1.95 -5.08
C ASP A 184 -39.44 2.90 -4.72
N LEU A 185 -39.63 3.72 -3.69
CA LEU A 185 -38.56 4.50 -3.06
C LEU A 185 -38.05 3.72 -1.86
N LYS A 186 -36.94 3.01 -2.03
CA LYS A 186 -36.31 2.20 -0.98
C LYS A 186 -35.94 3.07 0.22
N HIS A 187 -35.29 4.20 -0.03
CA HIS A 187 -34.74 5.07 1.01
C HIS A 187 -35.67 6.21 1.43
N LEU A 188 -36.98 5.95 1.43
CA LEU A 188 -37.96 6.99 1.72
C LEU A 188 -37.76 7.63 3.11
N VAL A 189 -37.42 6.83 4.12
CA VAL A 189 -37.16 7.30 5.50
C VAL A 189 -35.96 8.26 5.52
N ASP A 190 -34.88 7.93 4.84
CA ASP A 190 -33.69 8.79 4.75
C ASP A 190 -34.00 10.09 4.00
N LEU A 191 -34.73 10.01 2.89
CA LEU A 191 -35.16 11.19 2.11
C LEU A 191 -36.05 12.13 2.93
N THR A 192 -36.98 11.61 3.72
CA THR A 192 -37.81 12.43 4.62
C THR A 192 -36.98 13.09 5.73
N THR A 193 -35.97 12.39 6.24
CA THR A 193 -35.02 12.93 7.23
C THR A 193 -34.16 14.03 6.62
N PHE A 194 -33.61 13.82 5.42
CA PHE A 194 -32.81 14.83 4.71
C PHE A 194 -33.63 16.05 4.29
N TYR A 195 -34.91 15.87 3.94
CA TYR A 195 -35.84 16.97 3.69
C TYR A 195 -36.06 17.87 4.91
N SER A 196 -35.88 17.34 6.12
CA SER A 196 -36.05 18.11 7.37
C SER A 196 -34.93 19.14 7.58
N ASP A 197 -33.85 19.11 6.79
CA ASP A 197 -32.82 20.15 6.80
C ASP A 197 -33.41 21.50 6.31
N PRO A 198 -33.35 22.57 7.12
CA PRO A 198 -33.89 23.89 6.74
C PRO A 198 -33.35 24.43 5.42
N THR A 199 -32.10 24.09 5.08
CA THR A 199 -31.48 24.53 3.83
C THR A 199 -32.18 23.91 2.62
N ILE A 200 -32.50 22.63 2.67
CA ILE A 200 -33.23 21.91 1.61
C ILE A 200 -34.65 22.47 1.47
N GLN A 201 -35.34 22.76 2.58
CA GLN A 201 -36.68 23.35 2.55
C GLN A 201 -36.70 24.73 1.88
N SER A 202 -35.68 25.56 2.15
CA SER A 202 -35.52 26.86 1.51
C SER A 202 -35.30 26.76 0.00
N ILE A 203 -34.44 25.83 -0.43
CA ILE A 203 -34.13 25.58 -1.84
C ILE A 203 -35.37 25.05 -2.57
N LEU A 204 -36.09 24.13 -1.95
CA LEU A 204 -37.35 23.62 -2.47
C LEU A 204 -38.39 24.74 -2.61
N THR A 205 -38.50 25.64 -1.64
CA THR A 205 -39.44 26.76 -1.71
C THR A 205 -39.12 27.68 -2.90
N GLN A 206 -37.85 27.98 -3.14
CA GLN A 206 -37.43 28.73 -4.33
C GLN A 206 -37.68 27.95 -5.63
N ALA A 207 -37.44 26.64 -5.63
CA ALA A 207 -37.71 25.77 -6.77
C ALA A 207 -39.21 25.79 -7.14
N LEU A 208 -40.11 25.73 -6.15
CA LEU A 208 -41.56 25.84 -6.36
C LEU A 208 -41.93 27.17 -7.03
N GLU A 209 -41.40 28.29 -6.54
CA GLU A 209 -41.67 29.61 -7.12
C GLU A 209 -41.24 29.68 -8.59
N ARG A 210 -40.06 29.16 -8.92
CA ARG A 210 -39.57 29.08 -10.31
C ARG A 210 -40.40 28.16 -11.18
N VAL A 211 -40.85 27.02 -10.66
CA VAL A 211 -41.76 26.12 -11.39
C VAL A 211 -43.06 26.86 -11.71
N VAL A 212 -43.66 27.55 -10.74
CA VAL A 212 -44.89 28.33 -10.93
C VAL A 212 -44.69 29.47 -11.93
N GLU A 213 -43.58 30.21 -11.85
CA GLU A 213 -43.28 31.29 -12.79
C GLU A 213 -43.07 30.77 -14.22
N ASN A 214 -42.32 29.68 -14.38
CA ASN A 214 -42.06 29.08 -15.69
C ASN A 214 -43.32 28.42 -16.27
N ALA A 215 -44.15 27.79 -15.43
CA ALA A 215 -45.43 27.23 -15.83
C ALA A 215 -46.38 28.28 -16.42
N LYS A 216 -46.36 29.51 -15.88
CA LYS A 216 -47.15 30.64 -16.43
C LYS A 216 -46.63 31.11 -17.79
N LYS A 217 -45.34 30.95 -18.07
CA LYS A 217 -44.70 31.38 -19.33
C LYS A 217 -44.79 30.33 -20.43
N ASP A 218 -44.62 29.05 -20.08
CA ASP A 218 -44.63 27.92 -21.02
C ASP A 218 -45.30 26.68 -20.37
N PRO A 219 -46.64 26.61 -20.36
CA PRO A 219 -47.38 25.53 -19.70
C PRO A 219 -47.18 24.16 -20.37
N ALA A 220 -46.85 24.13 -21.67
CA ALA A 220 -46.65 22.90 -22.42
C ALA A 220 -45.43 22.09 -21.95
N ARG A 221 -44.46 22.74 -21.29
CA ARG A 221 -43.21 22.11 -20.80
C ARG A 221 -43.18 21.91 -19.29
N ILE A 222 -44.33 21.91 -18.61
CA ILE A 222 -44.42 21.82 -17.14
C ILE A 222 -43.66 20.62 -16.56
N ALA A 223 -43.75 19.44 -17.20
CA ALA A 223 -43.04 18.24 -16.77
C ALA A 223 -41.52 18.42 -16.78
N ALA A 224 -40.99 19.09 -17.81
CA ALA A 224 -39.56 19.39 -17.91
C ALA A 224 -39.12 20.40 -16.85
N HIS A 225 -39.96 21.40 -16.54
CA HIS A 225 -39.68 22.37 -15.48
C HIS A 225 -39.66 21.71 -14.09
N ILE A 226 -40.63 20.85 -13.78
CA ILE A 226 -40.69 20.10 -12.52
C ILE A 226 -39.46 19.20 -12.38
N ASN A 227 -39.16 18.38 -13.39
CA ASN A 227 -38.02 17.47 -13.34
C ASN A 227 -36.68 18.19 -13.24
N ARG A 228 -36.53 19.34 -13.91
CA ARG A 228 -35.32 20.17 -13.84
C ARG A 228 -35.12 20.76 -12.44
N GLU A 229 -36.15 21.38 -11.86
CA GLU A 229 -36.04 21.98 -10.53
C GLU A 229 -35.93 20.91 -9.43
N ALA A 230 -36.63 19.78 -9.57
CA ALA A 230 -36.45 18.62 -8.70
C ALA A 230 -35.00 18.08 -8.75
N ALA A 231 -34.37 18.04 -9.93
CA ALA A 231 -32.98 17.66 -10.07
C ALA A 231 -32.01 18.65 -9.43
N PHE A 232 -32.31 19.95 -9.45
CA PHE A 232 -31.52 20.94 -8.72
C PHE A 232 -31.60 20.75 -7.20
N VAL A 233 -32.81 20.56 -6.66
CA VAL A 233 -32.99 20.31 -5.22
C VAL A 233 -32.31 18.99 -4.81
N ALA A 234 -32.43 17.94 -5.63
CA ALA A 234 -31.80 16.65 -5.39
C ALA A 234 -30.26 16.72 -5.33
N ARG A 235 -29.64 17.66 -6.06
CA ARG A 235 -28.17 17.86 -6.00
C ARG A 235 -27.73 18.36 -4.62
N ASP A 236 -28.56 19.14 -3.94
CA ASP A 236 -28.19 19.75 -2.67
C ASP A 236 -28.36 18.78 -1.47
N ILE A 237 -29.03 17.63 -1.67
CA ILE A 237 -29.09 16.52 -0.69
C ILE A 237 -27.71 15.91 -0.38
N VAL A 238 -26.71 16.12 -1.24
CA VAL A 238 -25.33 15.66 -0.98
C VAL A 238 -24.80 16.15 0.37
N LYS A 239 -25.15 17.37 0.80
CA LYS A 239 -24.70 17.92 2.08
C LYS A 239 -25.28 17.17 3.29
N PRO A 240 -26.60 16.95 3.40
CA PRO A 240 -27.18 16.04 4.39
C PRO A 240 -26.55 14.64 4.41
N ILE A 241 -26.25 14.05 3.25
CA ILE A 241 -25.60 12.74 3.16
C ILE A 241 -24.19 12.78 3.76
N THR A 242 -23.39 13.80 3.45
CA THR A 242 -22.05 13.96 4.04
C THR A 242 -22.13 14.16 5.56
N ASN A 243 -23.12 14.90 6.06
CA ASN A 243 -23.34 15.05 7.50
C ASN A 243 -23.69 13.70 8.15
N PHE A 244 -24.52 12.89 7.50
CA PHE A 244 -24.85 11.54 7.94
C PHE A 244 -23.62 10.63 7.94
N GLN A 245 -22.79 10.68 6.89
CA GLN A 245 -21.51 9.97 6.81
C GLN A 245 -20.60 10.32 8.00
N THR A 246 -20.46 11.61 8.32
CA THR A 246 -19.69 12.06 9.50
C THR A 246 -20.31 11.59 10.81
N TYR A 247 -21.64 11.60 10.93
CA TYR A 247 -22.35 11.10 12.11
C TYR A 247 -22.09 9.59 12.33
N VAL A 248 -22.13 8.79 11.28
CA VAL A 248 -21.82 7.35 11.34
C VAL A 248 -20.37 7.15 11.83
N ALA A 249 -19.41 7.84 11.23
CA ALA A 249 -18.00 7.75 11.63
C ALA A 249 -17.76 8.14 13.10
N GLN A 250 -18.41 9.21 13.58
CA GLN A 250 -18.33 9.65 14.98
C GLN A 250 -19.00 8.65 15.94
N THR A 251 -20.11 8.04 15.53
CA THR A 251 -20.83 7.06 16.33
C THR A 251 -19.98 5.81 16.51
N VAL A 252 -19.40 5.30 15.41
CA VAL A 252 -18.49 4.15 15.42
C VAL A 252 -17.32 4.40 16.35
N GLN A 253 -16.63 5.54 16.23
CA GLN A 253 -15.55 5.91 17.14
C GLN A 253 -15.94 5.82 18.64
N LYS A 254 -17.19 6.13 19.00
CA LYS A 254 -17.67 6.09 20.39
C LYS A 254 -18.04 4.68 20.87
N ILE A 255 -18.61 3.86 20.00
CA ILE A 255 -19.11 2.52 20.36
C ILE A 255 -18.01 1.44 20.25
N THR A 256 -16.98 1.66 19.43
CA THR A 256 -15.88 0.71 19.27
C THR A 256 -15.16 0.49 20.60
N PRO A 257 -14.96 -0.77 21.04
CA PRO A 257 -14.20 -1.04 22.26
C PRO A 257 -12.76 -0.54 22.14
N GLY A 258 -12.36 0.31 23.09
CA GLY A 258 -10.99 0.83 23.14
C GLY A 258 -10.01 -0.20 23.68
N GLU A 259 -8.86 -0.38 23.02
CA GLU A 259 -7.76 -1.17 23.56
C GLU A 259 -7.16 -0.49 24.79
N LYS A 260 -7.34 -1.10 25.96
CA LYS A 260 -6.68 -0.65 27.18
C LYS A 260 -5.29 -1.29 27.28
N ASN A 261 -4.31 -0.69 26.59
CA ASN A 261 -2.92 -1.11 26.75
C ASN A 261 -2.38 -0.55 28.07
N TYR A 262 -2.17 -1.42 29.06
CA TYR A 262 -1.59 -1.07 30.36
C TYR A 262 -0.08 -1.33 30.46
N TRP A 263 0.56 -1.81 29.38
CA TRP A 263 1.99 -2.14 29.41
C TRP A 263 2.89 -0.92 29.69
N TRP A 264 2.42 0.30 29.44
CA TRP A 264 3.15 1.53 29.79
C TRP A 264 3.37 1.67 31.31
N LEU A 265 2.54 1.07 32.16
CA LEU A 265 2.71 1.07 33.61
C LEU A 265 4.06 0.45 34.03
N ARG A 266 4.64 -0.43 33.20
CA ARG A 266 5.98 -0.99 33.44
C ARG A 266 7.03 0.09 33.60
N LEU A 267 6.91 1.20 32.86
CA LEU A 267 7.87 2.32 32.92
C LEU A 267 7.83 3.01 34.28
N ILE A 268 6.64 3.18 34.88
CA ILE A 268 6.51 3.72 36.24
C ILE A 268 7.21 2.79 37.24
N VAL A 269 6.95 1.48 37.14
CA VAL A 269 7.57 0.47 38.00
C VAL A 269 9.10 0.49 37.84
N TYR A 270 9.61 0.62 36.61
CA TYR A 270 11.05 0.71 36.35
C TYR A 270 11.67 1.96 36.98
N THR A 271 11.00 3.11 36.90
CA THR A 271 11.47 4.36 37.53
C THR A 271 11.53 4.24 39.05
N CYS A 272 10.51 3.65 39.67
CA CYS A 272 10.50 3.37 41.11
C CYS A 272 11.63 2.40 41.50
N ALA A 273 11.82 1.32 40.74
CA ALA A 273 12.89 0.36 40.97
C ALA A 273 14.29 0.98 40.80
N LEU A 274 14.46 1.90 39.85
CA LEU A 274 15.70 2.64 39.65
C LEU A 274 16.01 3.56 40.84
N PHE A 275 15.01 4.29 41.34
CA PHE A 275 15.16 5.14 42.53
C PHE A 275 15.51 4.30 43.77
N ALA A 276 14.82 3.17 43.97
CA ALA A 276 15.14 2.22 45.03
C ALA A 276 16.55 1.63 44.87
N ALA A 277 17.01 1.37 43.65
CA ALA A 277 18.35 0.86 43.38
C ALA A 277 19.46 1.89 43.68
N ILE A 278 19.16 3.19 43.53
CA ILE A 278 20.06 4.28 43.95
C ILE A 278 20.09 4.38 45.48
N ARG A 279 18.92 4.31 46.14
CA ARG A 279 18.79 4.44 47.61
C ARG A 279 19.35 3.23 48.39
N PHE A 280 19.15 2.01 47.88
CA PHE A 280 19.50 0.76 48.53
C PHE A 280 20.59 0.00 47.75
N VAL A 281 21.84 0.44 47.91
CA VAL A 281 23.01 -0.10 47.17
C VAL A 281 23.17 -1.63 47.31
N LYS A 282 22.80 -2.22 48.45
CA LYS A 282 22.83 -3.69 48.65
C LYS A 282 21.83 -4.45 47.76
N LEU A 283 20.68 -3.86 47.48
CA LEU A 283 19.63 -4.43 46.63
C LEU A 283 19.76 -4.02 45.16
N ARG A 284 20.66 -3.08 44.84
CA ARG A 284 20.85 -2.55 43.49
C ARG A 284 20.99 -3.63 42.42
N SER A 285 21.77 -4.68 42.68
CA SER A 285 21.98 -5.74 41.69
C SER A 285 20.72 -6.56 41.42
N LEU A 286 19.94 -6.81 42.48
CA LEU A 286 18.69 -7.56 42.40
C LEU A 286 17.60 -6.73 41.72
N LEU A 287 17.44 -5.46 42.08
CA LEU A 287 16.46 -4.57 41.48
C LEU A 287 16.71 -4.34 39.98
N LEU A 288 17.94 -3.96 39.61
CA LEU A 288 18.29 -3.76 38.20
C LEU A 288 18.24 -5.07 37.40
N GLY A 289 18.68 -6.19 37.99
CA GLY A 289 18.59 -7.49 37.37
C GLY A 289 17.15 -7.95 37.14
N SER A 290 16.24 -7.61 38.06
CA SER A 290 14.80 -7.91 37.93
C SER A 290 14.15 -7.07 36.83
N VAL A 291 14.47 -5.77 36.76
CA VAL A 291 13.98 -4.90 35.67
C VAL A 291 14.42 -5.43 34.31
N LEU A 292 15.70 -5.77 34.15
CA LEU A 292 16.24 -6.29 32.89
C LEU A 292 15.72 -7.70 32.57
N GLY A 293 15.52 -8.54 33.58
CA GLY A 293 14.91 -9.87 33.42
C GLY A 293 13.45 -9.77 32.98
N PHE A 294 12.68 -8.87 33.58
CA PHE A 294 11.30 -8.61 33.18
C PHE A 294 11.23 -7.99 31.78
N GLU A 295 12.16 -7.11 31.42
CA GLU A 295 12.26 -6.58 30.05
C GLU A 295 12.60 -7.67 29.02
N ALA A 296 13.43 -8.65 29.38
CA ALA A 296 13.68 -9.82 28.54
C ALA A 296 12.43 -10.68 28.34
N ILE A 297 11.62 -10.86 29.38
CA ILE A 297 10.31 -11.55 29.29
C ILE A 297 9.37 -10.76 28.38
N TYR A 298 9.29 -9.43 28.55
CA TYR A 298 8.49 -8.55 27.70
C TYR A 298 8.88 -8.69 26.24
N LEU A 299 10.20 -8.63 25.95
CA LEU A 299 10.74 -8.74 24.60
C LEU A 299 10.37 -10.05 23.91
N PHE A 300 10.21 -11.15 24.64
CA PHE A 300 9.86 -12.43 24.02
C PHE A 300 8.36 -12.61 23.80
N PHE A 301 7.53 -12.26 24.80
CA PHE A 301 6.08 -12.56 24.74
C PHE A 301 5.25 -11.43 24.15
N PHE A 302 5.60 -10.16 24.43
CA PHE A 302 4.74 -9.01 24.19
C PHE A 302 5.27 -8.05 23.13
N PHE A 303 6.57 -8.07 22.83
CA PHE A 303 7.14 -7.22 21.78
C PHE A 303 6.45 -7.45 20.44
N ASP A 304 6.01 -6.34 19.85
CA ASP A 304 5.41 -6.30 18.53
C ASP A 304 6.38 -5.62 17.54
N PRO A 305 7.09 -6.40 16.71
CA PRO A 305 8.06 -5.85 15.77
C PRO A 305 7.42 -5.05 14.64
N THR A 306 6.10 -5.14 14.45
CA THR A 306 5.37 -4.36 13.44
C THR A 306 5.09 -2.92 13.90
N SER A 307 5.16 -2.66 15.22
CA SER A 307 4.99 -1.33 15.80
C SER A 307 6.19 -0.43 15.49
N MET A 308 5.96 0.73 14.88
CA MET A 308 7.00 1.70 14.55
C MET A 308 7.71 2.21 15.81
N TYR A 309 6.98 2.51 16.88
CA TYR A 309 7.56 3.07 18.10
C TYR A 309 8.42 2.05 18.85
N GLU A 310 7.94 0.81 18.99
CA GLU A 310 8.71 -0.24 19.69
C GLU A 310 9.95 -0.63 18.90
N SER A 311 9.79 -0.91 17.59
CA SER A 311 10.90 -1.30 16.72
C SER A 311 12.00 -0.22 16.66
N LEU A 312 11.61 1.06 16.58
CA LEU A 312 12.56 2.18 16.61
C LEU A 312 13.26 2.30 17.97
N THR A 313 12.52 2.17 19.07
CA THR A 313 13.09 2.27 20.43
C THR A 313 14.13 1.18 20.66
N TYR A 314 13.79 -0.08 20.43
CA TYR A 314 14.73 -1.18 20.62
C TYR A 314 15.85 -1.18 19.57
N GLY A 315 15.56 -0.77 18.33
CA GLY A 315 16.56 -0.62 17.28
C GLY A 315 17.64 0.42 17.62
N LEU A 316 17.23 1.59 18.14
CA LEU A 316 18.18 2.63 18.56
C LEU A 316 19.01 2.19 19.77
N VAL A 317 18.38 1.60 20.79
CA VAL A 317 19.09 1.06 21.97
C VAL A 317 20.13 0.03 21.55
N LEU A 318 19.80 -0.81 20.57
CA LEU A 318 20.67 -1.84 20.02
C LEU A 318 21.87 -1.21 19.28
N ILE A 319 21.63 -0.32 18.31
CA ILE A 319 22.69 0.31 17.51
C ILE A 319 23.66 1.09 18.39
N PHE A 320 23.14 1.96 19.27
CA PHE A 320 24.00 2.76 20.15
C PHE A 320 24.70 1.88 21.18
N GLY A 321 24.00 0.92 21.78
CA GLY A 321 24.58 -0.02 22.75
C GLY A 321 25.75 -0.80 22.16
N PHE A 322 25.59 -1.35 20.95
CA PHE A 322 26.64 -2.07 20.24
C PHE A 322 27.80 -1.16 19.84
N ALA A 323 27.52 0.04 19.31
CA ALA A 323 28.54 1.00 18.94
C ALA A 323 29.40 1.42 20.15
N PHE A 324 28.77 1.72 21.29
CA PHE A 324 29.50 2.02 22.52
C PHE A 324 30.30 0.82 23.04
N ALA A 325 29.78 -0.41 22.90
CA ALA A 325 30.50 -1.61 23.33
C ALA A 325 31.75 -1.86 22.45
N ALA A 326 31.64 -1.63 21.14
CA ALA A 326 32.75 -1.74 20.19
C ALA A 326 33.83 -0.67 20.43
N LEU A 327 33.43 0.58 20.70
CA LEU A 327 34.37 1.69 20.96
C LEU A 327 35.07 1.59 22.33
N ARG A 328 34.39 1.03 23.35
CA ARG A 328 34.88 0.99 24.74
C ARG A 328 35.59 -0.32 25.11
N LEU A 329 36.07 -1.11 24.14
CA LEU A 329 36.79 -2.36 24.40
C LEU A 329 37.89 -2.13 25.46
N PRO A 330 37.79 -2.73 26.67
CA PRO A 330 38.64 -2.38 27.79
C PRO A 330 40.06 -2.90 27.61
N LYS A 331 41.08 -2.04 27.75
CA LYS A 331 42.51 -2.39 27.61
C LYS A 331 43.07 -3.40 28.65
N LYS A 332 42.32 -3.81 29.68
CA LYS A 332 42.86 -4.54 30.86
C LYS A 332 42.05 -5.76 31.37
N ARG A 333 41.30 -6.46 30.52
CA ARG A 333 40.56 -7.70 30.87
C ARG A 333 40.77 -8.76 29.78
N PRO A 334 40.33 -10.04 29.93
CA PRO A 334 40.38 -10.98 28.81
C PRO A 334 39.40 -10.50 27.71
N ILE A 335 39.91 -9.63 26.83
CA ILE A 335 39.20 -9.01 25.71
C ILE A 335 38.64 -10.08 24.77
N TRP A 336 39.34 -11.21 24.65
CA TRP A 336 39.04 -12.26 23.70
C TRP A 336 37.63 -12.85 23.85
N LEU A 337 37.13 -13.14 25.06
CA LEU A 337 35.78 -13.70 25.25
C LEU A 337 34.68 -12.73 24.79
N ASN A 338 34.85 -11.44 25.06
CA ASN A 338 33.88 -10.42 24.63
C ASN A 338 33.93 -10.22 23.11
N VAL A 339 35.13 -10.23 22.52
CA VAL A 339 35.32 -10.16 21.07
C VAL A 339 34.70 -11.38 20.37
N VAL A 340 34.90 -12.59 20.91
CA VAL A 340 34.26 -13.81 20.41
C VAL A 340 32.74 -13.71 20.48
N CYS A 341 32.17 -13.19 21.58
CA CYS A 341 30.72 -12.97 21.67
C CYS A 341 30.22 -11.98 20.60
N ILE A 342 30.93 -10.88 20.36
CA ILE A 342 30.59 -9.92 19.30
C ILE A 342 30.61 -10.60 17.93
N ILE A 343 31.68 -11.32 17.61
CA ILE A 343 31.83 -12.03 16.34
C ILE A 343 30.69 -13.04 16.17
N LEU A 344 30.38 -13.83 17.20
CA LEU A 344 29.29 -14.80 17.15
C LEU A 344 27.91 -14.16 16.98
N ILE A 345 27.64 -13.02 17.63
CA ILE A 345 26.38 -12.29 17.45
C ILE A 345 26.26 -11.74 16.02
N VAL A 346 27.34 -11.17 15.48
CA VAL A 346 27.37 -10.67 14.09
C VAL A 346 27.20 -11.82 13.10
N LEU A 347 27.89 -12.94 13.34
CA LEU A 347 27.80 -14.13 12.49
C LEU A 347 26.38 -14.72 12.55
N ALA A 348 25.79 -14.80 13.74
CA ALA A 348 24.38 -15.16 13.91
C ALA A 348 23.47 -14.29 13.05
N ALA A 349 23.62 -12.96 13.08
CA ALA A 349 22.78 -12.04 12.30
C ALA A 349 22.88 -12.20 10.77
N ILE A 350 24.01 -12.67 10.24
CA ILE A 350 24.24 -12.78 8.78
C ILE A 350 23.63 -14.06 8.22
N PHE A 351 23.75 -15.18 8.94
CA PHE A 351 23.27 -16.46 8.45
C PHE A 351 21.74 -16.56 8.51
N PRO A 352 21.07 -17.09 7.47
CA PRO A 352 19.62 -17.27 7.50
C PRO A 352 19.22 -18.31 8.56
N LEU A 353 18.05 -18.10 9.17
CA LEU A 353 17.44 -19.02 10.11
C LEU A 353 16.97 -20.29 9.38
N VAL A 354 16.27 -20.11 8.27
CA VAL A 354 15.81 -21.21 7.41
C VAL A 354 16.37 -20.97 6.00
N PRO A 355 17.45 -21.67 5.62
CA PRO A 355 17.92 -21.61 4.26
C PRO A 355 16.94 -22.34 3.32
N ARG A 356 16.54 -21.69 2.22
CA ARG A 356 15.67 -22.26 1.17
C ARG A 356 14.36 -22.84 1.73
N CYS A 357 13.48 -21.96 2.21
CA CYS A 357 12.15 -22.37 2.66
C CYS A 357 11.25 -22.62 1.44
N GLU A 358 10.96 -23.90 1.16
CA GLU A 358 10.11 -24.30 0.03
C GLU A 358 8.65 -23.92 0.24
N GLU A 359 8.15 -23.91 1.48
CA GLU A 359 6.72 -23.63 1.75
C GLU A 359 6.31 -22.18 1.46
N LEU A 360 7.29 -21.30 1.31
CA LEU A 360 7.10 -19.89 1.01
C LEU A 360 7.28 -19.58 -0.49
N SER A 361 7.67 -20.55 -1.31
CA SER A 361 7.75 -20.34 -2.76
C SER A 361 6.36 -20.12 -3.36
N MET A 362 6.27 -19.20 -4.32
CA MET A 362 4.98 -18.78 -4.88
C MET A 362 4.25 -19.90 -5.61
N ASP A 363 4.98 -20.88 -6.15
CA ASP A 363 4.42 -22.06 -6.82
C ASP A 363 3.76 -23.06 -5.86
N LYS A 364 4.08 -23.02 -4.57
CA LYS A 364 3.43 -23.84 -3.54
C LYS A 364 2.18 -23.21 -2.95
N ARG A 365 1.84 -21.98 -3.35
CA ARG A 365 0.69 -21.21 -2.85
C ARG A 365 -0.33 -20.98 -3.95
N GLU A 366 -1.03 -22.05 -4.35
CA GLU A 366 -2.02 -22.00 -5.43
C GLU A 366 -3.19 -21.04 -5.12
N GLU A 367 -3.69 -21.04 -3.88
CA GLU A 367 -4.76 -20.14 -3.42
C GLU A 367 -4.39 -18.66 -3.62
N PHE A 368 -3.12 -18.31 -3.37
CA PHE A 368 -2.62 -16.94 -3.61
C PHE A 368 -2.75 -16.54 -5.09
N LEU A 369 -2.45 -17.46 -6.02
CA LEU A 369 -2.56 -17.20 -7.48
C LEU A 369 -4.01 -17.01 -7.95
N GLY A 370 -4.99 -17.48 -7.17
CA GLY A 370 -6.43 -17.23 -7.40
C GLY A 370 -6.95 -15.94 -6.75
N SER A 371 -6.15 -15.31 -5.88
CA SER A 371 -6.57 -14.14 -5.10
C SER A 371 -6.49 -12.82 -5.87
N ARG A 372 -7.28 -11.81 -5.47
CA ARG A 372 -7.18 -10.43 -6.01
C ARG A 372 -5.81 -9.79 -5.78
N TYR A 373 -5.08 -10.23 -4.75
CA TYR A 373 -3.74 -9.72 -4.44
C TYR A 373 -2.68 -10.18 -5.44
N TYR A 374 -2.91 -11.29 -6.16
CA TYR A 374 -2.06 -11.70 -7.28
C TYR A 374 -2.11 -10.69 -8.43
N ASP A 375 -3.31 -10.26 -8.82
CA ASP A 375 -3.47 -9.27 -9.88
C ASP A 375 -2.85 -7.93 -9.48
N LEU A 376 -2.98 -7.55 -8.20
CA LEU A 376 -2.31 -6.37 -7.67
C LEU A 376 -0.77 -6.51 -7.70
N LEU A 377 -0.23 -7.68 -7.31
CA LEU A 377 1.19 -7.97 -7.40
C LEU A 377 1.70 -7.79 -8.84
N LYS A 378 1.02 -8.43 -9.79
CA LYS A 378 1.33 -8.34 -11.22
C LYS A 378 1.34 -6.89 -11.69
N ARG A 379 0.31 -6.12 -11.33
CA ARG A 379 0.17 -4.72 -11.71
C ARG A 379 1.34 -3.87 -11.24
N GLU A 380 1.68 -3.95 -9.96
CA GLU A 380 2.76 -3.15 -9.41
C GLU A 380 4.15 -3.59 -9.85
N LEU A 381 4.36 -4.90 -10.10
CA LEU A 381 5.66 -5.41 -10.51
C LEU A 381 6.02 -4.99 -11.94
N TYR A 382 5.07 -5.08 -12.89
CA TYR A 382 5.40 -4.83 -14.29
C TYR A 382 4.31 -4.22 -15.18
N VAL A 383 3.01 -4.32 -14.86
CA VAL A 383 1.96 -3.85 -15.79
C VAL A 383 1.68 -2.36 -15.69
N ASP A 384 1.59 -1.81 -14.47
CA ASP A 384 1.25 -0.39 -14.27
C ASP A 384 2.34 0.51 -14.88
N GLU A 385 1.97 1.71 -15.31
CA GLU A 385 2.91 2.66 -15.94
C GLU A 385 4.02 3.11 -14.99
N LEU A 386 3.74 3.09 -13.69
CA LEU A 386 4.67 3.43 -12.63
C LEU A 386 5.48 2.22 -12.14
N SER A 387 5.26 1.02 -12.67
CA SER A 387 6.04 -0.16 -12.33
C SER A 387 7.52 0.03 -12.72
N LEU A 388 8.43 -0.67 -12.03
CA LEU A 388 9.86 -0.56 -12.31
C LEU A 388 10.18 -0.99 -13.75
N VAL A 389 9.53 -2.04 -14.26
CA VAL A 389 9.70 -2.49 -15.65
C VAL A 389 9.27 -1.40 -16.62
N SER A 390 8.07 -0.85 -16.47
CA SER A 390 7.57 0.24 -17.32
C SER A 390 8.47 1.47 -17.27
N GLN A 391 8.98 1.84 -16.10
CA GLN A 391 9.90 2.96 -15.94
C GLN A 391 11.22 2.74 -16.69
N TYR A 392 11.85 1.57 -16.55
CA TYR A 392 13.09 1.26 -17.26
C TYR A 392 12.86 1.20 -18.77
N VAL A 393 11.83 0.49 -19.23
CA VAL A 393 11.52 0.37 -20.65
C VAL A 393 11.23 1.74 -21.28
N ARG A 394 10.49 2.61 -20.58
CA ARG A 394 10.23 3.98 -21.04
C ARG A 394 11.52 4.81 -21.12
N ARG A 395 12.43 4.70 -20.14
CA ARG A 395 13.74 5.37 -20.17
C ARG A 395 14.58 4.90 -21.35
N LEU A 396 14.72 3.58 -21.51
CA LEU A 396 15.44 2.97 -22.63
C LEU A 396 14.89 3.45 -23.96
N SER A 397 13.57 3.38 -24.14
CA SER A 397 12.91 3.83 -25.36
C SER A 397 13.09 5.32 -25.59
N SER A 398 12.96 6.16 -24.56
CA SER A 398 13.20 7.59 -24.67
C SER A 398 14.63 7.88 -25.12
N THR A 399 15.64 7.22 -24.52
CA THR A 399 17.04 7.39 -24.92
C THR A 399 17.27 6.99 -26.37
N MET A 400 16.67 5.89 -26.83
CA MET A 400 16.82 5.44 -28.21
C MET A 400 16.09 6.35 -29.20
N TYR A 401 14.90 6.85 -28.86
CA TYR A 401 14.20 7.81 -29.71
C TYR A 401 14.96 9.14 -29.81
N THR A 402 15.53 9.64 -28.72
CA THR A 402 16.40 10.84 -28.76
C THR A 402 17.69 10.58 -29.54
N SER A 403 18.28 9.38 -29.46
CA SER A 403 19.43 9.01 -30.31
C SER A 403 19.04 9.02 -31.79
N MET A 404 17.90 8.41 -32.13
CA MET A 404 17.39 8.35 -33.50
C MET A 404 17.09 9.74 -34.08
N GLU A 405 16.37 10.60 -33.35
CA GLU A 405 16.03 11.94 -33.83
C GLU A 405 17.26 12.83 -33.99
N ASP A 406 18.21 12.79 -33.06
CA ASP A 406 19.47 13.53 -33.21
C ASP A 406 20.31 13.00 -34.38
N THR A 407 20.31 11.68 -34.61
CA THR A 407 20.98 11.09 -35.78
C THR A 407 20.37 11.62 -37.08
N LYS A 408 19.04 11.69 -37.16
CA LYS A 408 18.34 12.27 -38.32
C LYS A 408 18.67 13.75 -38.49
N ALA A 409 18.74 14.52 -37.40
CA ALA A 409 19.11 15.93 -37.44
C ALA A 409 20.53 16.11 -38.02
N ILE A 410 21.51 15.30 -37.60
CA ILE A 410 22.87 15.33 -38.17
C ILE A 410 22.87 15.02 -39.67
N VAL A 411 22.07 14.04 -40.11
CA VAL A 411 21.93 13.73 -41.54
C VAL A 411 21.35 14.91 -42.30
N ASN A 412 20.34 15.59 -41.75
CA ASN A 412 19.74 16.78 -42.34
C ASN A 412 20.73 17.95 -42.42
N ASP A 413 21.51 18.20 -41.37
CA ASP A 413 22.54 19.25 -41.36
C ASP A 413 23.62 18.99 -42.43
N LEU A 414 23.97 17.71 -42.64
CA LEU A 414 24.88 17.31 -43.71
C LEU A 414 24.26 17.55 -45.09
N VAL A 415 22.99 17.20 -45.28
CA VAL A 415 22.25 17.47 -46.54
C VAL A 415 22.14 18.97 -46.80
N GLU A 416 21.85 19.79 -45.78
CA GLU A 416 21.79 21.25 -45.89
C GLU A 416 23.16 21.84 -46.26
N THR A 417 24.23 21.35 -45.65
CA THR A 417 25.61 21.75 -45.98
C THR A 417 25.90 21.45 -47.46
N LEU A 418 25.51 20.27 -47.96
CA LEU A 418 25.67 19.88 -49.36
C LEU A 418 24.80 20.75 -50.30
N ALA A 419 23.55 21.03 -49.92
CA ALA A 419 22.66 21.91 -50.67
C ALA A 419 23.21 23.34 -50.79
N ASN A 420 23.83 23.86 -49.72
CA ASN A 420 24.50 25.15 -49.71
C ASN A 420 25.76 25.18 -50.58
N LEU A 421 26.48 24.06 -50.72
CA LEU A 421 27.59 23.96 -51.68
C LEU A 421 27.11 23.91 -53.12
N ASN A 422 25.98 23.25 -53.37
CA ASN A 422 25.32 23.25 -54.68
C ASN A 422 24.83 24.65 -55.07
N SER A 423 24.16 25.38 -54.16
CA SER A 423 23.67 26.75 -54.42
C SER A 423 24.79 27.75 -54.70
N ARG A 424 25.99 27.51 -54.17
CA ARG A 424 27.22 28.28 -54.47
C ARG A 424 27.94 27.84 -55.74
N GLY A 425 27.41 26.87 -56.47
CA GLY A 425 27.98 26.33 -57.71
C GLY A 425 29.30 25.58 -57.50
N VAL A 426 29.54 25.05 -56.29
CA VAL A 426 30.76 24.31 -55.91
C VAL A 426 30.62 22.83 -56.23
N VAL A 427 29.48 22.24 -55.86
CA VAL A 427 29.11 20.86 -56.18
C VAL A 427 28.09 20.91 -57.32
N THR A 428 28.33 20.15 -58.39
CA THR A 428 27.43 20.11 -59.56
C THR A 428 26.47 18.93 -59.49
N GLU A 429 26.92 17.78 -58.99
CA GLU A 429 26.09 16.57 -58.87
C GLU A 429 26.62 15.66 -57.76
N ILE A 430 25.71 14.96 -57.06
CA ILE A 430 26.03 13.93 -56.07
C ILE A 430 25.29 12.65 -56.46
N LEU A 431 26.04 11.58 -56.74
CA LEU A 431 25.51 10.26 -57.04
C LEU A 431 25.54 9.39 -55.79
N LEU A 432 24.35 9.01 -55.30
CA LEU A 432 24.14 8.12 -54.15
C LEU A 432 23.62 6.74 -54.61
N SER A 433 24.27 6.15 -55.63
CA SER A 433 23.90 4.85 -56.22
C SER A 433 25.04 3.82 -56.03
N SER A 434 25.03 2.73 -56.81
CA SER A 434 26.06 1.69 -56.76
C SER A 434 27.49 2.20 -57.02
N ASN A 435 27.63 3.35 -57.70
CA ASN A 435 28.88 4.12 -57.75
C ASN A 435 28.67 5.45 -57.00
N TYR A 436 29.35 5.61 -55.87
CA TYR A 436 29.35 6.86 -55.11
C TYR A 436 30.31 7.86 -55.76
N GLY A 437 29.83 9.08 -56.03
CA GLY A 437 30.64 10.11 -56.67
C GLY A 437 30.07 11.51 -56.44
N ALA A 438 30.95 12.48 -56.16
CA ALA A 438 30.60 13.89 -56.11
C ALA A 438 31.36 14.61 -57.22
N PHE A 439 30.64 15.39 -58.02
CA PHE A 439 31.20 16.20 -59.09
C PHE A 439 31.33 17.64 -58.62
N PHE A 440 32.49 18.24 -58.90
CA PHE A 440 32.86 19.55 -58.41
C PHE A 440 33.12 20.50 -59.58
N ASN A 441 32.81 21.77 -59.37
CA ASN A 441 33.24 22.83 -60.27
C ASN A 441 34.62 23.35 -59.83
N ASP A 442 35.67 22.76 -60.37
CA ASP A 442 37.07 23.09 -60.06
C ASP A 442 37.43 24.55 -60.37
N LEU A 443 36.66 25.21 -61.24
CA LEU A 443 36.86 26.63 -61.59
C LEU A 443 36.27 27.60 -60.56
N SER A 444 35.49 27.11 -59.58
CA SER A 444 34.84 27.94 -58.57
C SER A 444 35.85 28.71 -57.70
N SER A 445 35.50 29.93 -57.29
CA SER A 445 36.33 30.73 -56.37
C SER A 445 36.48 30.08 -54.99
N PHE A 446 35.60 29.12 -54.65
CA PHE A 446 35.61 28.36 -53.41
C PHE A 446 36.86 27.50 -53.25
N PHE A 447 37.43 26.94 -54.33
CA PHE A 447 38.65 26.12 -54.28
C PHE A 447 39.95 26.93 -54.40
N ARG A 448 39.87 28.22 -54.72
CA ARG A 448 41.05 29.10 -54.85
C ARG A 448 41.61 29.51 -53.47
N TYR A 449 42.82 30.05 -53.44
CA TYR A 449 43.49 30.54 -52.22
C TYR A 449 42.60 31.50 -51.40
N GLY A 450 41.99 32.49 -52.07
CA GLY A 450 41.10 33.47 -51.44
C GLY A 450 39.80 32.90 -50.82
N GLY A 451 39.40 31.68 -51.20
CA GLY A 451 38.22 30.99 -50.66
C GLY A 451 38.44 30.28 -49.33
N SER A 452 39.69 30.21 -48.81
CA SER A 452 40.04 29.40 -47.64
C SER A 452 39.22 29.71 -46.39
N LYS A 453 39.01 30.99 -46.08
CA LYS A 453 38.21 31.42 -44.92
C LYS A 453 36.74 30.98 -45.06
N GLY A 454 36.16 31.09 -46.26
CA GLY A 454 34.80 30.65 -46.54
C GLY A 454 34.62 29.14 -46.45
N ARG A 455 35.65 28.34 -46.79
CA ARG A 455 35.64 26.88 -46.56
C ARG A 455 35.61 26.55 -45.08
N MET A 456 36.43 27.24 -44.28
CA MET A 456 36.45 27.05 -42.82
C MET A 456 35.10 27.44 -42.19
N GLU A 457 34.57 28.62 -42.52
CA GLU A 457 33.27 29.10 -42.02
C GLU A 457 32.11 28.16 -42.41
N MET A 458 32.17 27.54 -43.60
CA MET A 458 31.15 26.59 -44.08
C MET A 458 31.11 25.28 -43.28
N PHE A 459 32.27 24.69 -42.98
CA PHE A 459 32.34 23.37 -42.34
C PHE A 459 32.51 23.42 -40.83
N GLN A 460 32.87 24.57 -40.24
CA GLN A 460 33.06 24.71 -38.79
C GLN A 460 31.78 24.37 -37.98
N PRO A 461 30.56 24.82 -38.36
CA PRO A 461 29.34 24.47 -37.65
C PRO A 461 29.05 22.97 -37.67
N LEU A 462 29.19 22.33 -38.85
CA LEU A 462 29.01 20.89 -39.00
C LEU A 462 30.03 20.09 -38.18
N SER A 463 31.30 20.51 -38.19
CA SER A 463 32.37 19.90 -37.39
C SER A 463 32.08 19.96 -35.89
N ASN A 464 31.63 21.12 -35.39
CA ASN A 464 31.25 21.28 -33.98
C ASN A 464 30.04 20.39 -33.63
N THR A 465 29.02 20.38 -34.49
CA THR A 465 27.78 19.61 -34.26
C THR A 465 28.06 18.11 -34.24
N LEU A 466 28.86 17.60 -35.19
CA LEU A 466 29.31 16.20 -35.21
C LEU A 466 30.10 15.84 -33.94
N ARG A 467 30.99 16.73 -33.49
CA ARG A 467 31.76 16.51 -32.27
C ARG A 467 30.86 16.40 -31.03
N PHE A 468 29.88 17.29 -30.87
CA PHE A 468 28.94 17.24 -29.75
C PHE A 468 28.04 16.00 -29.83
N TYR A 469 27.49 15.71 -31.01
CA TYR A 469 26.71 14.50 -31.25
C TYR A 469 27.46 13.23 -30.84
N LEU A 470 28.72 13.07 -31.23
CA LEU A 470 29.51 11.87 -30.84
C LEU A 470 29.74 11.77 -29.33
N LEU A 471 29.87 12.91 -28.63
CA LEU A 471 29.99 12.94 -27.17
C LEU A 471 28.67 12.59 -26.49
N ASP A 472 27.57 13.16 -26.97
CA ASP A 472 26.22 12.92 -26.45
C ASP A 472 25.77 11.50 -26.71
N GLU A 473 26.05 10.95 -27.90
CA GLU A 473 25.72 9.57 -28.25
C GLU A 473 26.46 8.56 -27.36
N ARG A 474 27.75 8.81 -27.09
CA ARG A 474 28.51 8.00 -26.14
C ARG A 474 27.94 8.09 -24.72
N SER A 475 27.47 9.27 -24.31
CA SER A 475 26.84 9.48 -23.00
C SER A 475 25.50 8.74 -22.90
N ARG A 476 24.65 8.86 -23.93
CA ARG A 476 23.37 8.15 -24.06
C ARG A 476 23.56 6.65 -24.01
N MET A 477 24.50 6.10 -24.77
CA MET A 477 24.75 4.66 -24.78
C MET A 477 25.17 4.14 -23.41
N LYS A 478 26.05 4.86 -22.70
CA LYS A 478 26.38 4.52 -21.30
C LYS A 478 25.19 4.60 -20.36
N SER A 479 24.24 5.51 -20.59
CA SER A 479 23.01 5.58 -19.82
C SER A 479 22.09 4.39 -20.12
N PHE A 480 21.91 4.09 -21.41
CA PHE A 480 21.11 2.97 -21.90
C PHE A 480 21.61 1.63 -21.32
N GLU A 481 22.91 1.38 -21.37
CA GLU A 481 23.52 0.15 -20.83
C GLU A 481 23.28 0.00 -19.32
N ARG A 482 23.37 1.10 -18.55
CA ARG A 482 23.11 1.10 -17.10
C ARG A 482 21.64 0.80 -16.78
N ASP A 483 20.72 1.42 -17.50
CA ASP A 483 19.28 1.17 -17.34
C ASP A 483 18.91 -0.26 -17.78
N LEU A 484 19.53 -0.75 -18.86
CA LEU A 484 19.33 -2.11 -19.36
C LEU A 484 19.84 -3.16 -18.35
N ASP A 485 21.04 -2.97 -17.79
CA ASP A 485 21.57 -3.87 -16.75
C ASP A 485 20.67 -3.88 -15.51
N SER A 486 20.15 -2.72 -15.11
CA SER A 486 19.19 -2.60 -14.01
C SER A 486 17.90 -3.36 -14.30
N LEU A 487 17.34 -3.20 -15.51
CA LEU A 487 16.15 -3.92 -15.96
C LEU A 487 16.37 -5.43 -16.02
N LEU A 488 17.52 -5.89 -16.53
CA LEU A 488 17.84 -7.32 -16.60
C LEU A 488 18.01 -7.93 -15.21
N LYS A 489 18.67 -7.24 -14.28
CA LYS A 489 18.81 -7.68 -12.87
C LYS A 489 17.45 -7.80 -12.19
N TYR A 490 16.60 -6.79 -12.35
CA TYR A 490 15.24 -6.80 -11.81
C TYR A 490 14.40 -7.93 -12.42
N SER A 491 14.40 -8.05 -13.75
CA SER A 491 13.63 -9.08 -14.48
C SER A 491 14.09 -10.50 -14.11
N LYS A 492 15.39 -10.71 -13.92
CA LYS A 492 15.94 -11.99 -13.46
C LYS A 492 15.40 -12.36 -12.09
N ARG A 493 15.44 -11.41 -11.14
CA ARG A 493 14.93 -11.61 -9.78
C ARG A 493 13.41 -11.86 -9.78
N LEU A 494 12.66 -11.13 -10.61
CA LEU A 494 11.23 -11.33 -10.79
C LEU A 494 10.96 -12.77 -11.23
N VAL A 495 11.59 -13.21 -12.32
CA VAL A 495 11.34 -14.56 -12.86
C VAL A 495 11.82 -15.66 -11.89
N GLU A 496 12.94 -15.46 -11.21
CA GLU A 496 13.50 -16.42 -10.23
C GLU A 496 12.51 -16.76 -9.10
N TYR A 497 11.84 -15.77 -8.52
CA TYR A 497 10.89 -15.96 -7.40
C TYR A 497 9.42 -16.09 -7.80
N SER A 498 9.10 -15.91 -9.08
CA SER A 498 7.73 -15.99 -9.59
C SER A 498 7.29 -17.42 -9.85
N ALA A 499 6.01 -17.71 -9.61
CA ALA A 499 5.37 -18.95 -10.05
C ALA A 499 5.29 -19.04 -11.59
N PRO A 500 5.19 -20.25 -12.19
CA PRO A 500 5.13 -20.44 -13.63
C PRO A 500 4.11 -19.55 -14.35
N ARG A 501 2.91 -19.40 -13.77
CA ARG A 501 1.85 -18.52 -14.31
C ARG A 501 2.32 -17.07 -14.46
N LEU A 502 2.89 -16.49 -13.40
CA LEU A 502 3.36 -15.10 -13.42
C LEU A 502 4.55 -14.90 -14.38
N ARG A 503 5.41 -15.91 -14.55
CA ARG A 503 6.52 -15.87 -15.52
C ARG A 503 6.01 -15.81 -16.95
N GLN A 504 4.99 -16.62 -17.27
CA GLN A 504 4.40 -16.64 -18.60
C GLN A 504 3.68 -15.33 -18.90
N GLU A 505 2.88 -14.82 -17.95
CA GLU A 505 2.21 -13.52 -18.07
C GLU A 505 3.25 -12.38 -18.23
N PHE A 506 4.38 -12.43 -17.50
CA PHE A 506 5.46 -11.45 -17.65
C PHE A 506 6.17 -11.54 -19.00
N LYS A 507 6.43 -12.76 -19.51
CA LYS A 507 7.01 -12.97 -20.84
C LYS A 507 6.16 -12.35 -21.93
N GLN A 508 4.85 -12.63 -21.90
CA GLN A 508 3.88 -12.05 -22.84
C GLN A 508 3.83 -10.52 -22.74
N HIS A 509 3.92 -9.97 -21.52
CA HIS A 509 3.95 -8.53 -21.32
C HIS A 509 5.19 -7.87 -21.95
N ILE A 510 6.39 -8.45 -21.74
CA ILE A 510 7.63 -7.96 -22.36
C ILE A 510 7.56 -8.04 -23.89
N GLU A 511 7.05 -9.15 -24.43
CA GLU A 511 6.82 -9.32 -25.87
C GLU A 511 5.90 -8.22 -26.42
N GLY A 512 4.79 -7.92 -25.73
CA GLY A 512 3.89 -6.83 -26.09
C GLY A 512 4.55 -5.44 -26.03
N LEU A 513 5.38 -5.19 -25.00
CA LEU A 513 6.12 -3.94 -24.86
C LEU A 513 7.10 -3.71 -26.01
N PHE A 514 7.89 -4.70 -26.40
CA PHE A 514 8.91 -4.54 -27.43
C PHE A 514 8.39 -4.67 -28.86
N SER A 515 7.26 -5.35 -29.08
CA SER A 515 6.65 -5.48 -30.42
C SER A 515 5.71 -4.32 -30.75
N THR A 516 4.89 -3.89 -29.79
CA THR A 516 3.74 -3.02 -30.05
C THR A 516 3.97 -1.61 -29.50
N LYS A 517 4.34 -1.49 -28.21
CA LYS A 517 4.41 -0.18 -27.53
C LYS A 517 5.72 0.56 -27.81
N TYR A 518 6.85 -0.15 -27.83
CA TYR A 518 8.19 0.40 -27.99
C TYR A 518 9.01 -0.41 -29.02
N PRO A 519 8.66 -0.36 -30.31
CA PRO A 519 9.29 -1.16 -31.35
C PRO A 519 10.80 -0.90 -31.52
N ILE A 520 11.28 0.28 -31.15
CA ILE A 520 12.72 0.62 -31.17
C ILE A 520 13.58 -0.28 -30.24
N LEU A 521 12.94 -1.04 -29.35
CA LEU A 521 13.60 -1.97 -28.43
C LEU A 521 13.47 -3.44 -28.86
N SER A 522 12.96 -3.74 -30.07
CA SER A 522 12.71 -5.11 -30.55
C SER A 522 13.92 -6.04 -30.43
N ASP A 523 15.13 -5.50 -30.62
CA ASP A 523 16.38 -6.27 -30.59
C ASP A 523 16.68 -6.85 -29.20
N LEU A 524 16.12 -6.24 -28.14
CA LEU A 524 16.25 -6.73 -26.76
C LEU A 524 15.45 -8.00 -26.50
N GLN A 525 14.46 -8.34 -27.33
CA GLN A 525 13.64 -9.54 -27.16
C GLN A 525 14.50 -10.82 -27.08
N SER A 526 15.48 -10.94 -27.99
CA SER A 526 16.40 -12.08 -28.02
C SER A 526 17.28 -12.17 -26.77
N THR A 527 17.63 -11.02 -26.19
CA THR A 527 18.42 -10.92 -24.97
C THR A 527 17.61 -11.37 -23.75
N PHE A 528 16.35 -10.97 -23.66
CA PHE A 528 15.45 -11.40 -22.59
C PHE A 528 15.21 -12.91 -22.63
N GLU A 529 14.95 -13.47 -23.81
CA GLU A 529 14.73 -14.91 -23.95
C GLU A 529 15.93 -15.72 -23.45
N LYS A 530 17.14 -15.36 -23.89
CA LYS A 530 18.38 -16.05 -23.50
C LYS A 530 18.77 -15.84 -22.05
N ARG A 531 18.71 -14.59 -21.55
CA ARG A 531 19.27 -14.25 -20.23
C ARG A 531 18.27 -14.42 -19.08
N ILE A 532 16.97 -14.27 -19.33
CA ILE A 532 15.94 -14.22 -18.30
C ILE A 532 15.09 -15.50 -18.31
N PHE A 533 14.54 -15.88 -19.46
CA PHE A 533 13.53 -16.95 -19.53
C PHE A 533 14.12 -18.37 -19.68
N GLN A 534 15.20 -18.56 -20.44
CA GLN A 534 15.80 -19.89 -20.64
C GLN A 534 16.41 -20.51 -19.37
N ASN A 535 16.92 -19.69 -18.44
CA ASN A 535 17.66 -20.17 -17.27
C ASN A 535 16.79 -20.43 -16.03
N SER A 536 15.49 -20.16 -16.08
CA SER A 536 14.63 -20.05 -14.90
C SER A 536 13.48 -21.07 -14.91
N GLN A 537 13.83 -22.35 -14.95
CA GLN A 537 12.83 -23.43 -14.97
C GLN A 537 12.17 -23.71 -13.61
N ARG A 538 12.86 -23.43 -12.50
CA ARG A 538 12.35 -23.72 -11.14
C ARG A 538 12.17 -22.45 -10.32
N THR A 539 11.15 -22.43 -9.46
CA THR A 539 10.93 -21.35 -8.48
C THR A 539 11.97 -21.45 -7.40
N ALA A 540 12.70 -20.36 -7.16
CA ALA A 540 13.69 -20.32 -6.10
C ALA A 540 12.99 -20.26 -4.74
N SER A 541 13.44 -21.12 -3.82
CA SER A 541 12.98 -21.12 -2.43
C SER A 541 13.68 -20.00 -1.67
N PRO A 542 12.95 -19.02 -1.12
CA PRO A 542 13.57 -17.88 -0.45
C PRO A 542 14.25 -18.26 0.87
N HIS A 543 15.22 -17.46 1.29
CA HIS A 543 15.87 -17.60 2.59
C HIS A 543 15.16 -16.75 3.65
N ILE A 544 14.86 -17.36 4.80
CA ILE A 544 14.27 -16.63 5.93
C ILE A 544 15.40 -16.14 6.82
N ARG A 545 15.57 -14.83 6.87
CA ARG A 545 16.52 -14.16 7.77
C ARG A 545 15.95 -14.14 9.18
N ILE A 546 16.85 -14.05 10.16
CA ILE A 546 16.48 -14.06 11.57
C ILE A 546 15.61 -12.87 11.96
N PHE A 547 15.93 -11.70 11.40
CA PHE A 547 15.17 -10.47 11.61
C PHE A 547 13.75 -10.53 11.04
N ASN A 548 13.49 -11.47 10.12
CA ASN A 548 12.16 -11.65 9.55
C ASN A 548 11.30 -12.59 10.40
N ASN A 549 11.81 -13.24 11.46
CA ASN A 549 11.01 -14.09 12.34
C ASN A 549 10.88 -13.44 13.72
N ARG A 550 9.65 -13.26 14.22
CA ARG A 550 9.38 -12.59 15.51
C ARG A 550 10.14 -13.21 16.67
N SER A 551 10.08 -14.54 16.82
CA SER A 551 10.71 -15.24 17.95
C SER A 551 12.24 -15.10 17.91
N SER A 552 12.84 -15.25 16.72
CA SER A 552 14.29 -15.21 16.56
C SER A 552 14.84 -13.78 16.67
N LEU A 553 14.11 -12.77 16.18
CA LEU A 553 14.40 -11.36 16.41
C LEU A 553 14.42 -11.04 17.91
N SER A 554 13.40 -11.49 18.64
CA SER A 554 13.29 -11.29 20.10
C SER A 554 14.47 -11.93 20.84
N ILE A 555 14.87 -13.15 20.47
CA ILE A 555 16.05 -13.83 21.04
C ILE A 555 17.34 -13.07 20.77
N ILE A 556 17.53 -12.54 19.56
CA ILE A 556 18.69 -11.68 19.26
C ILE A 556 18.65 -10.43 20.15
N LEU A 557 17.52 -9.75 20.27
CA LEU A 557 17.39 -8.54 21.10
C LEU A 557 17.75 -8.82 22.56
N ILE A 558 17.27 -9.93 23.13
CA ILE A 558 17.58 -10.33 24.50
C ILE A 558 19.06 -10.73 24.62
N THR A 559 19.63 -11.43 23.63
CA THR A 559 21.05 -11.78 23.60
C THR A 559 21.93 -10.53 23.66
N ILE A 560 21.56 -9.50 22.91
CA ILE A 560 22.23 -8.21 22.89
C ILE A 560 22.07 -7.50 24.23
N LEU A 561 20.87 -7.45 24.80
CA LEU A 561 20.62 -6.89 26.13
C LEU A 561 21.50 -7.57 27.20
N VAL A 562 21.56 -8.89 27.20
CA VAL A 562 22.38 -9.70 28.12
C VAL A 562 23.87 -9.47 27.91
N PHE A 563 24.31 -9.30 26.66
CA PHE A 563 25.69 -8.94 26.34
C PHE A 563 26.06 -7.54 26.86
N LEU A 564 25.25 -6.52 26.55
CA LEU A 564 25.49 -5.12 26.92
C LEU A 564 25.46 -4.94 28.44
N THR A 565 24.53 -5.59 29.13
CA THR A 565 24.44 -5.54 30.60
C THR A 565 25.68 -6.14 31.25
N ASN A 566 26.19 -7.27 30.77
CA ASN A 566 27.45 -7.81 31.29
C ASN A 566 28.67 -6.93 30.94
N PHE A 567 28.65 -6.27 29.78
CA PHE A 567 29.76 -5.44 29.33
C PHE A 567 29.88 -4.14 30.13
N PHE A 568 28.76 -3.45 30.36
CA PHE A 568 28.73 -2.13 31.03
C PHE A 568 28.44 -2.19 32.53
N LEU A 569 27.67 -3.18 33.00
CA LEU A 569 27.23 -3.29 34.39
C LEU A 569 27.95 -4.41 35.16
N ASN A 570 27.63 -4.55 36.44
CA ASN A 570 28.21 -5.58 37.30
C ASN A 570 27.64 -6.97 36.90
N PRO A 571 28.47 -8.03 36.76
CA PRO A 571 28.00 -9.39 36.44
C PRO A 571 26.86 -9.92 37.32
N LYS A 572 26.71 -9.45 38.56
CA LYS A 572 25.58 -9.83 39.41
C LYS A 572 24.22 -9.35 38.89
N ILE A 573 24.19 -8.25 38.12
CA ILE A 573 22.97 -7.69 37.51
C ILE A 573 22.52 -8.55 36.32
N SER A 574 23.45 -9.16 35.58
CA SER A 574 23.13 -9.90 34.36
C SER A 574 22.61 -11.33 34.62
N VAL A 575 22.61 -11.82 35.86
CA VAL A 575 22.16 -13.19 36.21
C VAL A 575 20.70 -13.41 35.82
N GLY A 576 19.80 -12.54 36.28
CA GLY A 576 18.36 -12.61 35.97
C GLY A 576 18.07 -12.70 34.46
N PRO A 577 18.49 -11.70 33.65
CA PRO A 577 18.24 -11.73 32.21
C PRO A 577 18.99 -12.86 31.48
N SER A 578 20.12 -13.37 32.00
CA SER A 578 20.81 -14.53 31.41
C SER A 578 20.02 -15.84 31.61
N ILE A 579 19.38 -16.02 32.77
CA ILE A 579 18.50 -17.18 33.03
C ILE A 579 17.29 -17.12 32.10
N VAL A 580 16.66 -15.95 31.96
CA VAL A 580 15.54 -15.75 31.03
C VAL A 580 15.97 -16.07 29.60
N LEU A 581 17.15 -15.60 29.16
CA LEU A 581 17.67 -15.88 27.82
C LEU A 581 17.87 -17.39 27.57
N LEU A 582 18.36 -18.15 28.54
CA LEU A 582 18.50 -19.61 28.42
C LEU A 582 17.13 -20.28 28.20
N ILE A 583 16.15 -19.96 29.05
CA ILE A 583 14.79 -20.52 28.98
C ILE A 583 14.16 -20.18 27.63
N VAL A 584 14.19 -18.91 27.26
CA VAL A 584 13.60 -18.40 26.02
C VAL A 584 14.29 -18.97 24.78
N SER A 585 15.62 -19.18 24.81
CA SER A 585 16.35 -19.79 23.69
C SER A 585 15.94 -21.25 23.48
N VAL A 586 15.76 -22.01 24.55
CA VAL A 586 15.27 -23.40 24.48
C VAL A 586 13.82 -23.45 24.00
N MET A 587 12.94 -22.58 24.52
CA MET A 587 11.56 -22.49 24.05
C MET A 587 11.47 -22.12 22.57
N GLY A 588 12.25 -21.11 22.14
CA GLY A 588 12.33 -20.69 20.76
C GLY A 588 12.89 -21.78 19.84
N TRP A 589 13.84 -22.59 20.34
CA TRP A 589 14.34 -23.77 19.64
C TRP A 589 13.24 -24.81 19.40
N LEU A 590 12.48 -25.14 20.44
CA LEU A 590 11.42 -26.15 20.35
C LEU A 590 10.30 -25.74 19.38
N ASN A 591 10.00 -24.43 19.33
CA ASN A 591 8.96 -23.88 18.44
C ASN A 591 9.50 -23.37 17.10
N VAL A 592 10.74 -23.67 16.72
CA VAL A 592 11.40 -23.04 15.57
C VAL A 592 10.75 -23.40 14.21
N ARG A 593 9.99 -24.50 14.15
CA ARG A 593 9.26 -24.90 12.95
C ARG A 593 8.02 -24.05 12.68
N ASN A 594 7.46 -23.39 13.70
CA ASN A 594 6.32 -22.49 13.58
C ASN A 594 6.84 -21.06 13.46
N LEU A 595 7.03 -20.62 12.22
CA LEU A 595 7.57 -19.31 11.90
C LEU A 595 6.46 -18.26 11.94
N MET A 596 6.76 -17.13 12.59
CA MET A 596 5.93 -15.94 12.57
C MET A 596 6.68 -14.85 11.81
N LEU A 597 6.43 -14.78 10.50
CA LEU A 597 7.19 -13.94 9.60
C LEU A 597 6.69 -12.50 9.61
N ILE A 598 7.64 -11.60 9.81
CA ILE A 598 7.50 -10.16 9.72
C ILE A 598 7.81 -9.79 8.27
N VAL A 599 6.79 -9.30 7.58
CA VAL A 599 6.89 -8.93 6.16
C VAL A 599 7.18 -7.44 6.02
N GLU A 600 6.28 -6.62 6.53
CA GLU A 600 6.36 -5.15 6.49
C GLU A 600 5.61 -4.57 7.71
N GLN A 601 5.91 -3.32 8.07
CA GLN A 601 5.09 -2.58 9.04
C GLN A 601 3.63 -2.54 8.57
N THR A 602 2.68 -2.64 9.49
CA THR A 602 1.22 -2.66 9.22
C THR A 602 0.68 -3.88 8.44
N SER A 603 1.53 -4.86 8.11
CA SER A 603 1.11 -6.15 7.57
C SER A 603 0.81 -7.13 8.71
N PRO A 604 -0.20 -8.02 8.57
CA PRO A 604 -0.34 -9.14 9.48
C PRO A 604 0.90 -10.05 9.43
N LEU A 605 1.18 -10.73 10.55
CA LEU A 605 2.26 -11.71 10.64
C LEU A 605 1.87 -12.94 9.84
N LEU A 606 2.76 -13.38 8.94
CA LEU A 606 2.54 -14.61 8.19
C LEU A 606 2.95 -15.81 9.05
N GLN A 607 1.97 -16.65 9.39
CA GLN A 607 2.23 -17.89 10.13
C GLN A 607 2.55 -19.00 9.14
N LEU A 608 3.66 -19.69 9.35
CA LEU A 608 4.11 -20.74 8.45
C LEU A 608 4.74 -21.87 9.25
N GLN A 609 4.27 -23.09 9.01
CA GLN A 609 4.93 -24.29 9.51
C GLN A 609 5.92 -24.77 8.44
N THR A 610 7.21 -24.83 8.78
CA THR A 610 8.25 -25.29 7.84
C THR A 610 8.71 -26.71 8.16
N SER A 611 8.90 -27.49 7.10
CA SER A 611 9.57 -28.78 7.07
C SER A 611 11.05 -28.68 6.68
N SER A 612 11.47 -27.50 6.22
CA SER A 612 12.83 -27.21 5.75
C SER A 612 13.87 -27.31 6.87
N SER A 613 15.16 -27.46 6.48
CA SER A 613 16.27 -27.48 7.44
C SER A 613 16.42 -26.14 8.17
N ILE A 614 16.76 -26.19 9.45
CA ILE A 614 16.80 -25.01 10.33
C ILE A 614 18.23 -24.83 10.85
N ASN A 615 18.74 -23.61 10.74
CA ASN A 615 20.06 -23.25 11.23
C ASN A 615 20.03 -22.99 12.74
N PRO A 616 20.76 -23.76 13.55
CA PRO A 616 20.71 -23.63 15.00
C PRO A 616 21.29 -22.34 15.59
N LEU A 617 22.09 -21.64 14.78
CA LEU A 617 23.16 -20.78 15.24
C LEU A 617 22.71 -19.71 16.25
N VAL A 618 21.58 -19.06 16.02
CA VAL A 618 21.06 -17.99 16.89
C VAL A 618 20.86 -18.48 18.32
N PHE A 619 20.25 -19.65 18.47
CA PHE A 619 19.94 -20.22 19.78
C PHE A 619 21.21 -20.69 20.49
N LEU A 620 22.14 -21.30 19.74
CA LEU A 620 23.44 -21.71 20.28
C LEU A 620 24.25 -20.50 20.76
N VAL A 621 24.27 -19.41 19.99
CA VAL A 621 24.95 -18.17 20.37
C VAL A 621 24.30 -17.54 21.60
N ALA A 622 22.97 -17.50 21.66
CA ALA A 622 22.24 -17.01 22.82
C ALA A 622 22.57 -17.80 24.10
N MET A 623 22.57 -19.13 24.02
CA MET A 623 22.95 -20.01 25.13
C MET A 623 24.42 -19.84 25.53
N PHE A 624 25.32 -19.67 24.56
CA PHE A 624 26.73 -19.43 24.82
C PHE A 624 26.96 -18.10 25.55
N VAL A 625 26.33 -17.00 25.08
CA VAL A 625 26.43 -15.68 25.72
C VAL A 625 25.90 -15.71 27.15
N ALA A 626 24.75 -16.36 27.38
CA ALA A 626 24.21 -16.54 28.71
C ALA A 626 25.15 -17.36 29.62
N SER A 627 25.70 -18.46 29.13
CA SER A 627 26.60 -19.34 29.89
C SER A 627 27.90 -18.63 30.26
N VAL A 628 28.52 -17.91 29.31
CA VAL A 628 29.73 -17.11 29.56
C VAL A 628 29.48 -16.04 30.63
N ASN A 629 28.29 -15.42 30.62
CA ASN A 629 27.91 -14.44 31.63
C ASN A 629 27.78 -15.08 33.02
N LEU A 630 27.14 -16.24 33.13
CA LEU A 630 27.01 -16.96 34.39
C LEU A 630 28.37 -17.44 34.92
N LEU A 631 29.25 -17.97 34.07
CA LEU A 631 30.59 -18.42 34.46
C LEU A 631 31.48 -17.28 35.01
N LYS A 632 31.35 -16.07 34.48
CA LYS A 632 32.06 -14.88 34.99
C LYS A 632 31.65 -14.50 36.41
N LEU A 633 30.46 -14.90 36.85
CA LEU A 633 30.01 -14.74 38.23
C LEU A 633 30.82 -15.62 39.19
N PHE A 634 31.02 -16.89 38.82
CA PHE A 634 31.69 -17.90 39.64
C PHE A 634 33.20 -17.65 39.76
N ARG A 635 33.88 -17.25 38.68
CA ARG A 635 35.32 -16.94 38.70
C ARG A 635 35.72 -15.74 39.59
N LYS A 636 34.79 -14.84 39.92
CA LYS A 636 35.03 -13.76 40.88
C LYS A 636 34.89 -14.19 42.34
N GLY A 637 34.38 -15.39 42.60
CA GLY A 637 34.34 -16.00 43.93
C GLY A 637 35.67 -16.61 44.36
N GLU A 638 36.56 -16.96 43.42
CA GLU A 638 37.85 -17.61 43.67
C GLU A 638 39.00 -16.63 43.99
N SER A 639 38.76 -15.32 43.95
CA SER A 639 39.76 -14.28 44.29
C SER A 639 39.32 -13.41 45.47
N ARG A 640 38.89 -14.03 46.56
CA ARG A 640 38.76 -13.36 47.86
C ARG A 640 39.73 -13.96 48.86
#